data_AF-A0AAN7AGJ9-F1
#
_entry.id   AF-A0AAN7AGJ9-F1
#
_cell.length_a   1.000
_cell.length_b   1.000
_cell.length_c   1.000
_cell.angle_alpha   90.00
_cell.angle_beta   90.00
_cell.angle_gamma   90.00
#
_symmetry.space_group_name_H-M   'P 1'
#
loop_
_entity.id
_entity.type
_entity.pdbx_description
1 polymer ?
#
loop_
_entity_poly.entity_id
_entity_poly.type
_entity_poly.pdbx_seq_one_letter_code
_entity_poly.pdbx_strand_id
1 'polypeptide(L)'
;MSNRHFINDPVHLVTTALQSLTYTNPGLALDLPNKIIYRRPGYGSSPQRVAIISGGGSGHEPSFAGMVGPGLLSAAVAGTIFASPSAEQIRTAIMARVDHGDDQGGVLVTVMNYTGDVLNFGIGVEKAKAAGVNVEMVVVGDDVGVGRAKAGKVGRRGIAGTVLVHKISGALAAQGRSLKEVAKVARLVADNLVSVGASLEHVHVPGRKLVDSEGLKEGEVEIGMGIHNEAGSGREVVELPGLVQKMLKQMLDKNDKDRAFVNVNSNEVVLLINNLGGVSVLEMGGIVAEVVTQLEKDYNIRPARILNGTYMTSLNGLGFSITLLNVVNTEIGGPSMIQLLDEPSEATGWTPSVSKRTWEEKNSQTREQDASVGADMQSSGLQMDAKAAQQALTKALDSVVAAESEVTRYDTIVGDGDCGIGLKRGAEAVLKHLKAKPLSGDAVLDVTSIVPVIEREMDGTSGALYAIFLNALVGALRSESKKENEASPKVWAAALRQSCEALSKYTPARPGDRTLVDALYPFVDVLEKSGDVKEAAEAAVKAAEGTKGMKASLGRTVYIGGSGFEEVPDPGAWGLASFFSGLAGISKGDEGWEKLPHEDDDPEDVLFSSLYGLRTIQLNRPKKYNVVNGSMIRKIAPRLIEWSKSDMANVIVMKGTGDKAFCSGGDVRELVQWNEAGKAHKSKAFFDKEYKLNHLIASLEKPYVAFMDGITMGGGVGLSVHAPLRIATERTEFAMPETKIGFFPDVGASFFLPRMPGYTGTYLALTGDSLKGANVFYAGIATHYLHSTSLPALESRLAELRFGDFDPLKTRLATISATIEEFVTGLPYNEPIALSGEIRKAIDRCFCFDTVPEILRALEAESGNPATQKWAQNTLQQLHERSPISIHVALRLMRVGAHWNIAQAFRREHGIACKFMDPSTGSEFNEGVSAKLVSKPARAANWSTTLEQITPEQSSKIVETFFKPNKDDKPLQLIADGEFDEYPFGYFGVPTEKEVEDVVAQGNKLTRAGIVQHFLTERRQKQGVKEVVEEIWSRKTAAHEDGSVTWIYQ
;
A
#
# COMPACT_ATOMS: atom_id res chain seq x y z
N MET A 1 -4.29 21.70 6.74
CA MET A 1 -4.92 23.03 6.60
C MET A 1 -4.57 23.75 5.30
N SER A 2 -5.56 23.96 4.43
CA SER A 2 -5.44 24.95 3.35
C SER A 2 -5.53 26.36 3.95
N ASN A 3 -4.40 27.06 4.01
CA ASN A 3 -4.33 28.49 4.33
C ASN A 3 -4.60 29.38 3.11
N ARG A 4 -5.01 28.78 2.00
CA ARG A 4 -5.19 29.46 0.71
C ARG A 4 -6.63 29.91 0.57
N HIS A 5 -6.82 31.20 0.34
CA HIS A 5 -8.10 31.83 0.07
C HIS A 5 -8.03 32.54 -1.29
N PHE A 6 -9.14 32.52 -2.05
CA PHE A 6 -9.22 33.27 -3.31
C PHE A 6 -9.18 34.78 -3.10
N ILE A 7 -9.63 35.25 -1.93
CA ILE A 7 -9.57 36.66 -1.51
C ILE A 7 -8.91 36.70 -0.13
N ASN A 8 -7.69 37.24 -0.06
CA ASN A 8 -6.92 37.31 1.19
C ASN A 8 -7.23 38.57 2.02
N ASP A 9 -7.81 39.62 1.43
CA ASP A 9 -8.24 40.81 2.18
C ASP A 9 -9.58 40.51 2.88
N PRO A 10 -9.61 40.38 4.22
CA PRO A 10 -10.80 40.02 4.95
C PRO A 10 -11.88 41.12 4.93
N VAL A 11 -11.49 42.38 4.76
CA VAL A 11 -12.46 43.50 4.67
C VAL A 11 -13.12 43.46 3.30
N HIS A 12 -12.31 43.36 2.24
CA HIS A 12 -12.83 43.24 0.88
C HIS A 12 -13.75 42.03 0.74
N LEU A 13 -13.36 40.87 1.28
CA LEU A 13 -14.16 39.64 1.23
C LEU A 13 -15.54 39.82 1.86
N VAL A 14 -15.64 40.40 3.05
CA VAL A 14 -16.95 40.64 3.70
C VAL A 14 -17.82 41.56 2.84
N THR A 15 -17.25 42.65 2.33
CA THR A 15 -18.01 43.62 1.53
C THR A 15 -18.50 43.04 0.20
N THR A 16 -17.68 42.25 -0.50
CA THR A 16 -18.07 41.63 -1.78
C THR A 16 -19.02 40.47 -1.59
N ALA A 17 -18.89 39.70 -0.49
CA ALA A 17 -19.85 38.67 -0.11
C ALA A 17 -21.25 39.28 0.11
N LEU A 18 -21.34 40.39 0.84
CA LEU A 18 -22.62 41.10 1.02
C LEU A 18 -23.17 41.65 -0.31
N GLN A 19 -22.30 42.23 -1.15
CA GLN A 19 -22.71 42.76 -2.45
C GLN A 19 -23.25 41.66 -3.37
N SER A 20 -22.67 40.46 -3.32
CA SER A 20 -23.10 39.31 -4.14
C SER A 20 -24.58 38.98 -3.95
N LEU A 21 -25.11 39.16 -2.73
CA LEU A 21 -26.51 38.89 -2.41
C LEU A 21 -27.48 39.80 -3.16
N THR A 22 -27.07 41.02 -3.52
CA THR A 22 -27.89 41.91 -4.34
C THR A 22 -27.95 41.49 -5.81
N TYR A 23 -26.98 40.68 -6.27
CA TYR A 23 -26.96 40.11 -7.61
C TYR A 23 -27.73 38.79 -7.67
N THR A 24 -27.60 37.95 -6.64
CA THR A 24 -28.26 36.64 -6.59
C THR A 24 -29.72 36.74 -6.12
N ASN A 25 -30.07 37.78 -5.37
CA ASN A 25 -31.45 38.15 -5.05
C ASN A 25 -31.69 39.66 -5.27
N PRO A 26 -32.27 40.05 -6.42
CA PRO A 26 -32.57 41.45 -6.74
C PRO A 26 -33.53 42.13 -5.76
N GLY A 27 -34.26 41.36 -4.97
CA GLY A 27 -35.13 41.85 -3.89
C GLY A 27 -34.37 42.40 -2.67
N LEU A 28 -33.04 42.32 -2.66
CA LEU A 28 -32.20 42.78 -1.56
C LEU A 28 -31.47 44.09 -1.91
N ALA A 29 -31.20 44.88 -0.86
CA ALA A 29 -30.39 46.09 -0.88
C ALA A 29 -29.28 46.01 0.15
N LEU A 30 -28.17 46.69 -0.14
CA LEU A 30 -26.98 46.74 0.70
C LEU A 30 -26.69 48.16 1.15
N ASP A 31 -26.71 48.39 2.46
CA ASP A 31 -26.09 49.55 3.10
C ASP A 31 -24.62 49.20 3.35
N LEU A 32 -23.78 49.50 2.36
CA LEU A 32 -22.36 49.13 2.38
C LEU A 32 -21.59 49.77 3.54
N PRO A 33 -21.71 51.09 3.84
CA PRO A 33 -21.01 51.71 4.98
C PRO A 33 -21.31 51.03 6.32
N ASN A 34 -22.54 50.57 6.52
CA ASN A 34 -22.95 49.91 7.76
C ASN A 34 -22.92 48.38 7.68
N LYS A 35 -22.56 47.78 6.53
CA LYS A 35 -22.58 46.33 6.28
C LYS A 35 -23.92 45.67 6.62
N ILE A 36 -25.02 46.28 6.18
CA ILE A 36 -26.37 45.77 6.40
C ILE A 36 -26.96 45.31 5.07
N ILE A 37 -27.31 44.04 4.97
CA ILE A 37 -28.15 43.54 3.88
C ILE A 37 -29.60 43.52 4.36
N TYR A 38 -30.53 44.02 3.56
CA TYR A 38 -31.94 44.15 3.95
C TYR A 38 -32.84 43.99 2.73
N ARG A 39 -34.12 43.69 2.98
CA ARG A 39 -35.13 43.61 1.92
C ARG A 39 -35.38 44.99 1.32
N ARG A 40 -35.46 45.08 -0.02
CA ARG A 40 -35.86 46.32 -0.69
C ARG A 40 -37.28 46.72 -0.26
N PRO A 41 -37.54 48.01 -0.02
CA PRO A 41 -38.90 48.50 0.20
C PRO A 41 -39.84 48.06 -0.93
N GLY A 42 -41.00 47.52 -0.59
CA GLY A 42 -42.02 47.07 -1.55
C GLY A 42 -41.77 45.69 -2.19
N TYR A 43 -40.63 45.03 -1.95
CA TYR A 43 -40.39 43.67 -2.43
C TYR A 43 -41.12 42.61 -1.57
N GLY A 44 -41.98 41.81 -2.19
CA GLY A 44 -42.77 40.76 -1.52
C GLY A 44 -44.17 41.18 -1.04
N SER A 45 -44.80 42.15 -1.72
CA SER A 45 -46.24 42.55 -1.77
C SER A 45 -47.03 42.81 -0.48
N SER A 46 -46.61 42.34 0.69
CA SER A 46 -47.28 42.52 1.98
C SER A 46 -46.31 43.13 2.99
N PRO A 47 -46.59 44.31 3.57
CA PRO A 47 -45.79 44.85 4.67
C PRO A 47 -45.76 43.83 5.81
N GLN A 48 -44.55 43.40 6.20
CA GLN A 48 -44.41 42.46 7.31
C GLN A 48 -44.65 43.24 8.60
N ARG A 49 -45.67 42.86 9.37
CA ARG A 49 -46.04 43.54 10.63
C ARG A 49 -44.88 43.55 11.63
N VAL A 50 -44.07 42.50 11.63
CA VAL A 50 -42.90 42.33 12.49
C VAL A 50 -41.67 42.10 11.61
N ALA A 51 -40.66 42.96 11.73
CA ALA A 51 -39.37 42.73 11.06
C ALA A 51 -38.48 41.82 11.92
N ILE A 52 -37.76 40.89 11.28
CA ILE A 52 -36.77 40.05 11.96
C ILE A 52 -35.38 40.52 11.57
N ILE A 53 -34.58 40.89 12.57
CA ILE A 53 -33.17 41.28 12.39
C ILE A 53 -32.28 40.27 13.10
N SER A 54 -31.22 39.85 12.42
CA SER A 54 -30.12 39.12 13.04
C SER A 54 -28.77 39.66 12.58
N GLY A 55 -27.69 38.97 12.94
CA GLY A 55 -26.34 39.35 12.56
C GLY A 55 -25.30 38.83 13.55
N GLY A 56 -24.08 39.32 13.40
CA GLY A 56 -22.93 38.86 14.16
C GLY A 56 -21.64 39.03 13.36
N GLY A 57 -20.56 38.42 13.85
CA GLY A 57 -19.33 38.31 13.07
C GLY A 57 -19.57 37.62 11.72
N SER A 58 -18.86 38.06 10.68
CA SER A 58 -18.86 37.38 9.38
C SER A 58 -18.03 36.09 9.42
N GLY A 59 -18.12 35.26 8.38
CA GLY A 59 -17.44 33.97 8.30
C GLY A 59 -18.34 32.77 8.57
N HIS A 60 -19.66 32.99 8.61
CA HIS A 60 -20.68 31.96 8.81
C HIS A 60 -21.65 31.88 7.64
N GLU A 61 -21.33 32.51 6.51
CA GLU A 61 -22.18 32.59 5.33
C GLU A 61 -22.65 31.18 4.90
N PRO A 62 -23.95 30.98 4.59
CA PRO A 62 -24.95 32.02 4.33
C PRO A 62 -25.53 32.70 5.58
N SER A 63 -25.24 32.23 6.79
CA SER A 63 -25.68 32.89 8.01
C SER A 63 -24.94 34.22 8.25
N PHE A 64 -25.60 35.36 8.50
CA PHE A 64 -27.05 35.58 8.39
C PHE A 64 -27.43 36.42 7.17
N ALA A 65 -26.45 36.94 6.42
CA ALA A 65 -26.71 37.82 5.29
C ALA A 65 -27.51 37.12 4.17
N GLY A 66 -27.17 35.88 3.83
CA GLY A 66 -27.90 35.06 2.86
C GLY A 66 -29.27 34.57 3.37
N MET A 67 -29.56 34.76 4.65
CA MET A 67 -30.84 34.42 5.28
C MET A 67 -31.86 35.58 5.18
N VAL A 68 -31.52 36.69 4.53
CA VAL A 68 -32.45 37.80 4.29
C VAL A 68 -33.33 37.52 3.08
N GLY A 69 -34.64 37.58 3.29
CA GLY A 69 -35.65 37.32 2.27
C GLY A 69 -37.05 37.12 2.88
N PRO A 70 -38.11 37.19 2.07
CA PRO A 70 -39.46 36.85 2.50
C PRO A 70 -39.53 35.49 3.22
N GLY A 71 -40.27 35.43 4.32
CA GLY A 71 -40.44 34.21 5.14
C GLY A 71 -39.27 33.88 6.08
N LEU A 72 -38.24 34.74 6.17
CA LEU A 72 -37.04 34.54 7.00
C LEU A 72 -36.59 35.87 7.65
N LEU A 73 -35.38 36.39 7.40
CA LEU A 73 -34.93 37.67 7.95
C LEU A 73 -35.35 38.87 7.08
N SER A 74 -35.67 39.99 7.74
CA SER A 74 -35.92 41.28 7.09
C SER A 74 -34.62 42.06 6.84
N ALA A 75 -33.64 41.93 7.76
CA ALA A 75 -32.30 42.45 7.60
C ALA A 75 -31.27 41.63 8.40
N ALA A 76 -30.01 41.70 7.98
CA ALA A 76 -28.89 41.13 8.70
C ALA A 76 -27.73 42.12 8.80
N VAL A 77 -27.13 42.22 9.99
CA VAL A 77 -26.04 43.16 10.29
C VAL A 77 -24.73 42.39 10.39
N ALA A 78 -23.80 42.65 9.46
CA ALA A 78 -22.52 41.96 9.41
C ALA A 78 -21.41 42.75 10.13
N GLY A 79 -20.68 42.04 10.99
CA GLY A 79 -19.47 42.51 11.65
C GLY A 79 -18.24 42.43 10.73
N THR A 80 -17.06 42.27 11.31
CA THR A 80 -15.90 41.74 10.56
C THR A 80 -15.83 40.23 10.79
N ILE A 81 -14.92 39.53 10.11
CA ILE A 81 -14.78 38.07 10.31
C ILE A 81 -14.55 37.77 11.80
N PHE A 82 -15.46 36.98 12.38
CA PHE A 82 -15.49 36.56 13.80
C PHE A 82 -15.50 37.69 14.83
N ALA A 83 -15.97 38.89 14.46
CA ALA A 83 -16.15 39.98 15.43
C ALA A 83 -17.51 40.66 15.25
N SER A 84 -18.19 40.87 16.37
CA SER A 84 -19.53 41.47 16.44
C SER A 84 -19.64 42.81 15.68
N PRO A 85 -20.78 43.10 15.01
CA PRO A 85 -21.06 44.43 14.49
C PRO A 85 -21.22 45.44 15.64
N SER A 86 -20.95 46.71 15.35
CA SER A 86 -21.12 47.77 16.34
C SER A 86 -22.59 48.04 16.64
N ALA A 87 -22.86 48.50 17.88
CA ALA A 87 -24.19 48.93 18.30
C ALA A 87 -24.82 50.00 17.37
N GLU A 88 -24.02 50.81 16.68
CA GLU A 88 -24.54 51.83 15.74
C GLU A 88 -24.99 51.24 14.41
N GLN A 89 -24.28 50.23 13.88
CA GLN A 89 -24.75 49.49 12.71
C GLN A 89 -26.10 48.82 13.02
N ILE A 90 -26.21 48.23 14.21
CA ILE A 90 -27.43 47.54 14.65
C ILE A 90 -28.59 48.51 14.83
N ARG A 91 -28.35 49.64 15.51
CA ARG A 91 -29.34 50.72 15.62
C ARG A 91 -29.79 51.21 14.24
N THR A 92 -28.86 51.43 13.31
CA THR A 92 -29.19 51.86 11.95
C THR A 92 -30.07 50.84 11.23
N ALA A 93 -29.78 49.54 11.38
CA ALA A 93 -30.60 48.48 10.80
C ALA A 93 -32.04 48.50 11.34
N ILE A 94 -32.18 48.55 12.67
CA ILE A 94 -33.49 48.64 13.34
C ILE A 94 -34.23 49.89 12.89
N MET A 95 -33.61 51.07 13.00
CA MET A 95 -34.30 52.34 12.81
C MET A 95 -34.62 52.67 11.35
N ALA A 96 -33.75 52.28 10.40
CA ALA A 96 -33.74 52.86 9.06
C ALA A 96 -33.68 51.85 7.90
N ARG A 97 -33.64 50.54 8.17
CA ARG A 97 -33.54 49.50 7.11
C ARG A 97 -34.67 48.48 7.13
N VAL A 98 -35.58 48.57 8.10
CA VAL A 98 -36.77 47.72 8.18
C VAL A 98 -38.01 48.54 8.51
N ASP A 99 -39.18 48.01 8.17
CA ASP A 99 -40.46 48.58 8.54
C ASP A 99 -40.84 48.17 9.98
N HIS A 100 -41.52 49.07 10.69
CA HIS A 100 -41.93 48.87 12.09
C HIS A 100 -43.38 48.38 12.24
N GLY A 101 -44.15 48.34 11.16
CA GLY A 101 -45.55 47.92 11.17
C GLY A 101 -46.48 48.90 11.91
N ASP A 102 -47.55 48.37 12.49
CA ASP A 102 -48.55 49.10 13.30
C ASP A 102 -48.28 48.92 14.82
N ASP A 103 -49.21 49.32 15.67
CA ASP A 103 -49.06 49.25 17.15
C ASP A 103 -48.84 47.83 17.72
N GLN A 104 -49.14 46.77 16.95
CA GLN A 104 -48.87 45.38 17.32
C GLN A 104 -47.65 44.79 16.59
N GLY A 105 -47.04 45.60 15.72
CA GLY A 105 -45.81 45.34 15.00
C GLY A 105 -44.56 45.70 15.80
N GLY A 106 -43.42 45.73 15.11
CA GLY A 106 -42.13 46.10 15.65
C GLY A 106 -40.99 45.25 15.10
N VAL A 107 -39.89 45.17 15.84
CA VAL A 107 -38.69 44.45 15.42
C VAL A 107 -38.33 43.35 16.42
N LEU A 108 -38.18 42.11 15.95
CA LEU A 108 -37.56 41.04 16.70
C LEU A 108 -36.08 40.96 16.31
N VAL A 109 -35.21 41.12 17.30
CA VAL A 109 -33.77 40.90 17.16
C VAL A 109 -33.41 39.51 17.68
N THR A 110 -32.91 38.64 16.80
CA THR A 110 -32.39 37.32 17.17
C THR A 110 -30.87 37.33 17.11
N VAL A 111 -30.21 36.84 18.16
CA VAL A 111 -28.74 36.86 18.25
C VAL A 111 -28.21 35.54 18.79
N MET A 112 -27.05 35.10 18.28
CA MET A 112 -26.32 33.98 18.86
C MET A 112 -25.75 34.37 20.23
N ASN A 113 -25.67 33.42 21.17
CA ASN A 113 -25.15 33.68 22.51
C ASN A 113 -23.60 33.77 22.53
N TYR A 114 -23.07 34.85 21.97
CA TYR A 114 -21.69 35.30 22.13
C TYR A 114 -21.67 36.66 22.81
N THR A 115 -20.80 36.85 23.80
CA THR A 115 -20.80 38.07 24.64
C THR A 115 -20.73 39.35 23.83
N GLY A 116 -19.90 39.39 22.78
CA GLY A 116 -19.79 40.56 21.90
C GLY A 116 -21.10 40.91 21.21
N ASP A 117 -21.81 39.90 20.68
CA ASP A 117 -23.08 40.09 19.99
C ASP A 117 -24.20 40.45 20.97
N VAL A 118 -24.34 39.73 22.09
CA VAL A 118 -25.36 40.03 23.10
C VAL A 118 -25.26 41.48 23.60
N LEU A 119 -24.04 41.97 23.85
CA LEU A 119 -23.83 43.35 24.32
C LEU A 119 -24.10 44.38 23.23
N ASN A 120 -23.54 44.23 22.03
CA ASN A 120 -23.71 45.23 20.96
C ASN A 120 -25.16 45.29 20.46
N PHE A 121 -25.82 44.14 20.29
CA PHE A 121 -27.24 44.10 19.93
C PHE A 121 -28.12 44.61 21.06
N GLY A 122 -27.80 44.29 22.31
CA GLY A 122 -28.51 44.85 23.47
C GLY A 122 -28.46 46.38 23.50
N ILE A 123 -27.29 46.99 23.30
CA ILE A 123 -27.15 48.45 23.22
C ILE A 123 -27.96 49.01 22.04
N GLY A 124 -27.91 48.37 20.87
CA GLY A 124 -28.69 48.77 19.70
C GLY A 124 -30.20 48.74 19.95
N VAL A 125 -30.69 47.67 20.60
CA VAL A 125 -32.09 47.47 21.00
C VAL A 125 -32.53 48.55 22.00
N GLU A 126 -31.76 48.78 23.06
CA GLU A 126 -32.11 49.78 24.07
C GLU A 126 -32.11 51.21 23.50
N LYS A 127 -31.18 51.52 22.57
CA LYS A 127 -31.21 52.78 21.82
C LYS A 127 -32.47 52.92 20.95
N ALA A 128 -32.92 51.84 20.32
CA ALA A 128 -34.14 51.85 19.50
C ALA A 128 -35.41 51.99 20.35
N LYS A 129 -35.49 51.29 21.49
CA LYS A 129 -36.57 51.46 22.49
C LYS A 129 -36.63 52.89 23.02
N ALA A 130 -35.47 53.47 23.36
CA ALA A 130 -35.39 54.87 23.79
C ALA A 130 -35.87 55.86 22.70
N ALA A 131 -35.79 55.48 21.42
CA ALA A 131 -36.31 56.23 20.29
C ALA A 131 -37.79 55.93 19.96
N GLY A 132 -38.48 55.14 20.80
CA GLY A 132 -39.91 54.84 20.67
C GLY A 132 -40.25 53.65 19.78
N VAL A 133 -39.26 52.85 19.34
CA VAL A 133 -39.51 51.65 18.54
C VAL A 133 -39.84 50.45 19.44
N ASN A 134 -40.88 49.70 19.09
CA ASN A 134 -41.21 48.44 19.75
C ASN A 134 -40.22 47.34 19.31
N VAL A 135 -39.32 46.92 20.21
CA VAL A 135 -38.26 45.96 19.91
C VAL A 135 -38.16 44.88 20.99
N GLU A 136 -38.12 43.63 20.57
CA GLU A 136 -37.85 42.47 21.42
C GLU A 136 -36.53 41.83 21.02
N MET A 137 -35.84 41.20 21.98
CA MET A 137 -34.58 40.50 21.74
C MET A 137 -34.66 39.06 22.24
N VAL A 138 -34.17 38.12 21.43
CA VAL A 138 -34.06 36.70 21.76
C VAL A 138 -32.62 36.25 21.52
N VAL A 139 -32.00 35.71 22.57
CA VAL A 139 -30.66 35.14 22.53
C VAL A 139 -30.80 33.63 22.32
N VAL A 140 -30.09 33.08 21.34
CA VAL A 140 -30.13 31.66 20.98
C VAL A 140 -28.86 30.97 21.48
N GLY A 141 -29.05 29.95 22.32
CA GLY A 141 -27.98 29.08 22.81
C GLY A 141 -28.41 27.61 22.67
N ASP A 142 -27.97 26.98 21.58
CA ASP A 142 -28.31 25.61 21.16
C ASP A 142 -27.14 24.63 21.30
N ASP A 143 -25.91 25.09 21.45
CA ASP A 143 -24.75 24.21 21.57
C ASP A 143 -24.74 23.39 22.87
N VAL A 144 -24.40 22.10 22.78
CA VAL A 144 -24.17 21.18 23.90
C VAL A 144 -22.70 20.75 24.02
N GLY A 145 -21.83 21.18 23.11
CA GLY A 145 -20.39 20.92 23.16
C GLY A 145 -19.71 21.55 24.40
N VAL A 146 -20.29 22.60 24.97
CA VAL A 146 -19.87 23.14 26.28
C VAL A 146 -20.98 22.91 27.29
N GLY A 147 -20.73 22.00 28.24
CA GLY A 147 -21.66 21.70 29.32
C GLY A 147 -21.78 22.82 30.36
N ARG A 148 -22.81 22.74 31.21
CA ARG A 148 -23.16 23.74 32.22
C ARG A 148 -21.98 24.15 33.11
N ALA A 149 -21.14 23.20 33.52
CA ALA A 149 -20.01 23.47 34.40
C ALA A 149 -19.00 24.43 33.76
N LYS A 150 -18.69 24.25 32.47
CA LYS A 150 -17.72 25.08 31.72
C LYS A 150 -18.35 26.36 31.20
N ALA A 151 -19.64 26.34 30.81
CA ALA A 151 -20.37 27.51 30.33
C ALA A 151 -20.63 28.57 31.43
N GLY A 152 -20.76 28.14 32.69
CA GLY A 152 -21.01 29.03 33.82
C GLY A 152 -22.22 29.93 33.60
N LYS A 153 -22.08 31.22 33.92
CA LYS A 153 -23.15 32.23 33.75
C LYS A 153 -23.32 32.72 32.31
N VAL A 154 -22.38 32.42 31.41
CA VAL A 154 -22.46 32.81 29.99
C VAL A 154 -23.50 31.97 29.26
N GLY A 155 -23.66 30.71 29.66
CA GLY A 155 -24.62 29.79 29.03
C GLY A 155 -24.09 29.16 27.74
N ARG A 156 -24.98 28.49 27.02
CA ARG A 156 -24.68 27.71 25.80
C ARG A 156 -24.31 28.65 24.66
N ARG A 157 -23.35 28.28 23.81
CA ARG A 157 -23.05 29.01 22.56
C ARG A 157 -24.23 28.91 21.60
N GLY A 158 -24.42 29.92 20.76
CA GLY A 158 -25.32 29.86 19.61
C GLY A 158 -24.60 29.32 18.38
N ILE A 159 -25.15 28.31 17.71
CA ILE A 159 -24.62 27.73 16.47
C ILE A 159 -25.77 27.47 15.47
N ALA A 160 -25.68 26.42 14.65
CA ALA A 160 -26.53 26.18 13.49
C ALA A 160 -28.04 26.13 13.78
N GLY A 161 -28.47 25.77 14.99
CA GLY A 161 -29.88 25.78 15.37
C GLY A 161 -30.53 27.16 15.34
N THR A 162 -29.74 28.23 15.43
CA THR A 162 -30.19 29.61 15.23
C THR A 162 -30.94 29.81 13.89
N VAL A 163 -30.56 29.06 12.84
CA VAL A 163 -31.21 29.13 11.54
C VAL A 163 -32.67 28.63 11.61
N LEU A 164 -32.97 27.64 12.46
CA LEU A 164 -34.33 27.16 12.67
C LEU A 164 -35.19 28.18 13.42
N VAL A 165 -34.59 28.91 14.37
CA VAL A 165 -35.25 30.05 15.03
C VAL A 165 -35.61 31.11 13.99
N HIS A 166 -34.70 31.45 13.08
CA HIS A 166 -34.95 32.42 12.01
C HIS A 166 -36.05 31.98 11.06
N LYS A 167 -36.03 30.72 10.62
CA LYS A 167 -37.07 30.21 9.71
C LYS A 167 -38.44 30.25 10.33
N ILE A 168 -38.59 29.73 11.55
CA ILE A 168 -39.89 29.58 12.20
C ILE A 168 -40.45 30.96 12.60
N SER A 169 -39.62 31.84 13.18
CA SER A 169 -40.05 33.19 13.55
C SER A 169 -40.32 34.09 12.33
N GLY A 170 -39.49 33.99 11.29
CA GLY A 170 -39.66 34.73 10.03
C GLY A 170 -40.92 34.35 9.29
N ALA A 171 -41.21 33.05 9.18
CA ALA A 171 -42.45 32.55 8.59
C ALA A 171 -43.67 33.00 9.40
N LEU A 172 -43.59 32.97 10.74
CA LEU A 172 -44.69 33.39 11.60
C LEU A 172 -44.95 34.90 11.49
N ALA A 173 -43.89 35.70 11.40
CA ALA A 173 -43.99 37.14 11.17
C ALA A 173 -44.56 37.47 9.78
N ALA A 174 -44.24 36.67 8.75
CA ALA A 174 -44.82 36.81 7.42
C ALA A 174 -46.34 36.55 7.40
N GLN A 175 -46.87 35.77 8.35
CA GLN A 175 -48.31 35.57 8.55
C GLN A 175 -48.99 36.73 9.31
N GLY A 176 -48.28 37.82 9.63
CA GLY A 176 -48.86 39.02 10.24
C GLY A 176 -49.13 38.93 11.75
N ARG A 177 -48.51 37.96 12.43
CA ARG A 177 -48.59 37.82 13.90
C ARG A 177 -47.94 38.99 14.64
N SER A 178 -48.35 39.20 15.88
CA SER A 178 -47.83 40.29 16.73
C SER A 178 -46.38 40.04 17.16
N LEU A 179 -45.63 41.10 17.48
CA LEU A 179 -44.24 40.98 17.97
C LEU A 179 -44.15 40.05 19.20
N LYS A 180 -45.15 40.13 20.09
CA LYS A 180 -45.23 39.31 21.30
C LYS A 180 -45.35 37.82 20.99
N GLU A 181 -46.20 37.45 20.03
CA GLU A 181 -46.37 36.06 19.60
C GLU A 181 -45.10 35.54 18.90
N VAL A 182 -44.53 36.36 17.99
CA VAL A 182 -43.31 35.99 17.26
C VAL A 182 -42.13 35.79 18.22
N ALA A 183 -41.93 36.71 19.17
CA ALA A 183 -40.89 36.58 20.20
C ALA A 183 -41.13 35.38 21.13
N LYS A 184 -42.40 35.08 21.49
CA LYS A 184 -42.75 33.89 22.27
C LYS A 184 -42.33 32.61 21.53
N VAL A 185 -42.70 32.48 20.26
CA VAL A 185 -42.35 31.28 19.47
C VAL A 185 -40.84 31.20 19.21
N ALA A 186 -40.17 32.31 18.96
CA ALA A 186 -38.71 32.33 18.80
C ALA A 186 -37.97 31.79 20.04
N ARG A 187 -38.38 32.23 21.25
CA ARG A 187 -37.84 31.68 22.52
C ARG A 187 -38.16 30.20 22.67
N LEU A 188 -39.40 29.81 22.38
CA LEU A 188 -39.82 28.42 22.48
C LEU A 188 -39.01 27.49 21.57
N VAL A 189 -38.70 27.92 20.34
CA VAL A 189 -37.80 27.17 19.44
C VAL A 189 -36.39 27.11 20.03
N ALA A 190 -35.83 28.25 20.47
CA ALA A 190 -34.50 28.31 21.07
C ALA A 190 -34.36 27.37 22.29
N ASP A 191 -35.38 27.31 23.14
CA ASP A 191 -35.42 26.47 24.34
C ASP A 191 -35.56 24.96 24.03
N ASN A 192 -35.92 24.59 22.79
CA ASN A 192 -36.12 23.21 22.34
C ASN A 192 -35.07 22.73 21.33
N LEU A 193 -33.95 23.44 21.21
CA LEU A 193 -32.83 23.09 20.34
C LEU A 193 -31.66 22.49 21.12
N VAL A 194 -31.04 21.46 20.54
CA VAL A 194 -29.72 20.95 20.90
C VAL A 194 -28.88 20.76 19.65
N SER A 195 -27.61 21.17 19.72
CA SER A 195 -26.68 21.14 18.61
C SER A 195 -25.26 20.80 19.07
N VAL A 196 -24.50 20.07 18.26
CA VAL A 196 -23.07 19.82 18.51
C VAL A 196 -22.32 19.73 17.20
N GLY A 197 -21.16 20.38 17.13
CA GLY A 197 -20.24 20.32 16.00
C GLY A 197 -19.13 19.30 16.17
N ALA A 198 -18.50 18.89 15.08
CA ALA A 198 -17.23 18.19 15.07
C ALA A 198 -16.37 18.75 13.94
N SER A 199 -15.05 18.82 14.12
CA SER A 199 -14.13 19.31 13.09
C SER A 199 -12.82 18.55 13.11
N LEU A 200 -12.30 18.31 11.91
CA LEU A 200 -11.02 17.64 11.65
C LEU A 200 -9.84 18.63 11.70
N GLU A 201 -10.10 19.93 11.57
CA GLU A 201 -9.08 20.98 11.63
C GLU A 201 -9.65 22.28 12.20
N HIS A 202 -8.76 23.17 12.68
CA HIS A 202 -9.12 24.56 12.95
C HIS A 202 -9.30 25.35 11.66
N VAL A 203 -10.11 26.39 11.72
CA VAL A 203 -10.44 27.25 10.57
C VAL A 203 -9.43 28.37 10.42
N HIS A 204 -9.00 28.64 9.18
CA HIS A 204 -8.09 29.73 8.86
C HIS A 204 -8.83 31.01 8.47
N VAL A 205 -8.52 32.13 9.13
CA VAL A 205 -9.07 33.45 8.78
C VAL A 205 -8.25 34.09 7.64
N PRO A 206 -8.86 34.49 6.51
CA PRO A 206 -8.17 35.13 5.39
C PRO A 206 -7.27 36.30 5.82
N GLY A 207 -6.06 36.36 5.25
CA GLY A 207 -5.09 37.43 5.50
C GLY A 207 -4.35 37.36 6.84
N ARG A 208 -4.66 36.39 7.72
CA ARG A 208 -3.85 36.13 8.91
C ARG A 208 -2.66 35.24 8.58
N LYS A 209 -1.54 35.44 9.30
CA LYS A 209 -0.42 34.51 9.25
C LYS A 209 -0.79 33.22 9.98
N LEU A 210 -0.23 32.11 9.52
CA LEU A 210 -0.22 30.88 10.30
C LEU A 210 0.52 31.16 11.61
N VAL A 211 -0.13 30.82 12.72
CA VAL A 211 0.48 30.81 14.03
C VAL A 211 0.78 29.34 14.33
N ASP A 212 1.99 29.02 14.78
CA ASP A 212 2.44 27.67 15.15
C ASP A 212 1.76 27.18 16.45
N SER A 213 0.42 27.23 16.52
CA SER A 213 -0.36 26.79 17.68
C SER A 213 -1.17 25.52 17.35
N GLU A 214 -0.94 24.47 18.17
CA GLU A 214 -1.75 23.27 18.46
C GLU A 214 -2.95 22.96 17.53
N GLY A 215 -2.67 22.70 16.24
CA GLY A 215 -3.63 22.03 15.36
C GLY A 215 -3.93 20.60 15.82
N LEU A 216 -5.00 20.02 15.27
CA LEU A 216 -5.34 18.62 15.49
C LEU A 216 -4.26 17.71 14.88
N LYS A 217 -3.94 16.60 15.56
CA LYS A 217 -3.03 15.58 15.05
C LYS A 217 -3.69 14.81 13.91
N GLU A 218 -2.89 14.12 13.09
CA GLU A 218 -3.42 13.26 12.04
C GLU A 218 -4.36 12.19 12.63
N GLY A 219 -5.57 12.09 12.06
CA GLY A 219 -6.65 11.21 12.54
C GLY A 219 -7.43 11.72 13.76
N GLU A 220 -7.09 12.88 14.33
CA GLU A 220 -7.79 13.47 15.48
C GLU A 220 -8.98 14.34 15.05
N VAL A 221 -10.11 14.23 15.75
CA VAL A 221 -11.31 15.07 15.58
C VAL A 221 -11.61 15.81 16.88
N GLU A 222 -11.97 17.10 16.79
CA GLU A 222 -12.41 17.90 17.95
C GLU A 222 -13.94 17.94 18.02
N ILE A 223 -14.51 17.33 19.06
CA ILE A 223 -15.96 17.29 19.30
C ILE A 223 -16.39 18.52 20.08
N GLY A 224 -17.40 19.22 19.58
CA GLY A 224 -17.94 20.43 20.17
C GLY A 224 -17.09 21.66 19.92
N MET A 225 -16.19 21.65 18.94
CA MET A 225 -15.44 22.86 18.58
C MET A 225 -16.42 23.99 18.17
N GLY A 226 -16.15 25.20 18.66
CA GLY A 226 -16.98 26.37 18.34
C GLY A 226 -16.76 26.87 16.92
N ILE A 227 -17.72 27.64 16.42
CA ILE A 227 -17.69 28.20 15.05
C ILE A 227 -16.64 29.29 14.86
N HIS A 228 -15.89 29.68 15.90
CA HIS A 228 -14.74 30.58 15.81
C HIS A 228 -13.45 29.92 16.34
N ASN A 229 -13.35 28.59 16.26
CA ASN A 229 -12.26 27.76 16.83
C ASN A 229 -12.21 27.73 18.37
N GLU A 230 -13.30 28.04 19.08
CA GLU A 230 -13.32 27.89 20.54
C GLU A 230 -13.23 26.43 20.94
N ALA A 231 -12.38 26.13 21.93
CA ALA A 231 -12.10 24.77 22.37
C ALA A 231 -13.37 23.97 22.72
N GLY A 232 -13.46 22.77 22.15
CA GLY A 232 -14.57 21.86 22.30
C GLY A 232 -14.64 21.11 23.63
N SER A 233 -15.41 20.02 23.60
CA SER A 233 -15.60 19.08 24.70
C SER A 233 -14.46 18.06 24.85
N GLY A 234 -13.75 17.78 23.75
CA GLY A 234 -12.65 16.81 23.72
C GLY A 234 -12.11 16.59 22.32
N ARG A 235 -10.93 15.96 22.26
CA ARG A 235 -10.27 15.54 21.02
C ARG A 235 -9.99 14.04 21.06
N GLU A 236 -10.23 13.34 19.98
CA GLU A 236 -10.13 11.88 19.92
C GLU A 236 -9.80 11.39 18.51
N VAL A 237 -9.24 10.18 18.40
CA VAL A 237 -9.08 9.46 17.12
C VAL A 237 -10.26 8.50 16.97
N VAL A 238 -11.21 8.83 16.10
CA VAL A 238 -12.48 8.08 15.95
C VAL A 238 -13.08 8.24 14.56
N GLU A 239 -13.56 7.14 14.01
CA GLU A 239 -14.28 7.09 12.72
C GLU A 239 -15.74 7.57 12.85
N LEU A 240 -16.37 7.89 11.72
CA LEU A 240 -17.71 8.51 11.67
C LEU A 240 -18.78 7.82 12.54
N PRO A 241 -18.97 6.49 12.55
CA PRO A 241 -19.99 5.86 13.39
C PRO A 241 -19.77 6.10 14.89
N GLY A 242 -18.51 6.01 15.35
CA GLY A 242 -18.15 6.28 16.74
C GLY A 242 -18.26 7.76 17.11
N LEU A 243 -17.93 8.65 16.17
CA LEU A 243 -18.08 10.10 16.32
C LEU A 243 -19.55 10.48 16.49
N VAL A 244 -20.42 10.03 15.58
CA VAL A 244 -21.87 10.28 15.63
C VAL A 244 -22.48 9.74 16.90
N GLN A 245 -22.08 8.54 17.34
CA GLN A 245 -22.56 7.96 18.59
C GLN A 245 -22.28 8.87 19.79
N LYS A 246 -21.07 9.43 19.88
CA LYS A 246 -20.68 10.35 20.96
C LYS A 246 -21.42 11.68 20.87
N MET A 247 -21.56 12.24 19.67
CA MET A 247 -22.31 13.48 19.43
C MET A 247 -23.78 13.32 19.85
N LEU A 248 -24.45 12.27 19.40
CA LEU A 248 -25.84 11.98 19.77
C LEU A 248 -25.99 11.74 21.27
N LYS A 249 -25.02 11.05 21.90
CA LYS A 249 -25.02 10.87 23.35
C LYS A 249 -24.96 12.21 24.11
N GLN A 250 -24.12 13.15 23.69
CA GLN A 250 -24.07 14.50 24.29
C GLN A 250 -25.41 15.25 24.16
N MET A 251 -26.18 14.98 23.11
CA MET A 251 -27.46 15.65 22.85
C MET A 251 -28.64 14.99 23.56
N LEU A 252 -28.62 13.66 23.77
CA LEU A 252 -29.80 12.86 24.11
C LEU A 252 -29.69 12.07 25.43
N ASP A 253 -28.50 11.96 26.04
CA ASP A 253 -28.34 11.23 27.32
C ASP A 253 -28.95 12.03 28.49
N LYS A 254 -30.12 11.58 28.96
CA LYS A 254 -30.86 12.21 30.07
C LYS A 254 -30.13 12.11 31.40
N ASN A 255 -29.13 11.24 31.52
CA ASN A 255 -28.34 11.08 32.73
C ASN A 255 -27.13 12.02 32.76
N ASP A 256 -26.78 12.68 31.65
CA ASP A 256 -25.73 13.68 31.59
C ASP A 256 -26.22 15.00 32.24
N LYS A 257 -25.96 15.14 33.55
CA LYS A 257 -26.32 16.35 34.31
C LYS A 257 -25.66 17.63 33.78
N ASP A 258 -24.56 17.50 33.04
CA ASP A 258 -23.82 18.63 32.49
C ASP A 258 -24.42 19.08 31.15
N ARG A 259 -24.89 18.15 30.30
CA ARG A 259 -25.34 18.44 28.92
C ARG A 259 -26.81 18.14 28.57
N ALA A 260 -27.59 17.50 29.45
CA ALA A 260 -29.01 17.25 29.20
C ALA A 260 -29.83 18.56 29.28
N PHE A 261 -29.71 19.44 28.29
CA PHE A 261 -30.36 20.75 28.23
C PHE A 261 -31.82 20.66 27.82
N VAL A 262 -32.15 19.75 26.90
CA VAL A 262 -33.50 19.54 26.37
C VAL A 262 -33.86 18.06 26.51
N ASN A 263 -35.07 17.78 26.98
CA ASN A 263 -35.62 16.42 26.97
C ASN A 263 -36.35 16.19 25.64
N VAL A 264 -35.65 15.64 24.64
CA VAL A 264 -36.25 15.31 23.35
C VAL A 264 -37.22 14.14 23.55
N ASN A 265 -38.51 14.45 23.53
CA ASN A 265 -39.59 13.51 23.84
C ASN A 265 -40.80 13.63 22.90
N SER A 266 -40.72 14.52 21.90
CA SER A 266 -41.74 14.66 20.88
C SER A 266 -41.72 13.51 19.88
N ASN A 267 -42.89 13.19 19.35
CA ASN A 267 -43.02 12.27 18.20
C ASN A 267 -42.58 12.93 16.88
N GLU A 268 -42.41 14.25 16.87
CA GLU A 268 -41.90 14.99 15.72
C GLU A 268 -40.57 15.66 16.11
N VAL A 269 -39.49 15.29 15.41
CA VAL A 269 -38.15 15.87 15.60
C VAL A 269 -37.66 16.40 14.25
N VAL A 270 -37.12 17.61 14.22
CA VAL A 270 -36.44 18.13 13.01
C VAL A 270 -34.95 17.92 13.18
N LEU A 271 -34.32 17.29 12.18
CA LEU A 271 -32.89 17.09 12.08
C LEU A 271 -32.31 18.12 11.11
N LEU A 272 -31.26 18.83 11.54
CA LEU A 272 -30.43 19.66 10.67
C LEU A 272 -28.98 19.15 10.73
N ILE A 273 -28.47 18.67 9.60
CA ILE A 273 -27.07 18.35 9.37
C ILE A 273 -26.45 19.54 8.62
N ASN A 274 -25.61 20.31 9.31
CA ASN A 274 -25.03 21.53 8.79
C ASN A 274 -23.53 21.36 8.49
N ASN A 275 -23.12 21.74 7.28
CA ASN A 275 -21.73 21.76 6.82
C ASN A 275 -21.02 23.04 7.31
N LEU A 276 -19.86 22.90 7.97
CA LEU A 276 -19.05 24.04 8.42
C LEU A 276 -18.26 24.71 7.29
N GLY A 277 -18.31 24.16 6.08
CA GLY A 277 -17.87 24.79 4.83
C GLY A 277 -16.88 23.95 4.01
N GLY A 278 -16.19 23.00 4.64
CA GLY A 278 -15.12 22.22 4.03
C GLY A 278 -15.45 20.76 3.70
N VAL A 279 -16.62 20.24 4.09
CA VAL A 279 -16.99 18.82 3.88
C VAL A 279 -17.62 18.63 2.49
N SER A 280 -17.27 17.56 1.77
CA SER A 280 -17.84 17.31 0.43
C SER A 280 -19.34 16.95 0.51
N VAL A 281 -20.09 17.23 -0.56
CA VAL A 281 -21.52 16.86 -0.63
C VAL A 281 -21.72 15.34 -0.55
N LEU A 282 -20.75 14.56 -1.05
CA LEU A 282 -20.73 13.10 -0.95
C LEU A 282 -20.64 12.66 0.52
N GLU A 283 -19.68 13.19 1.28
CA GLU A 283 -19.51 12.89 2.70
C GLU A 283 -20.72 13.36 3.52
N MET A 284 -21.30 14.53 3.21
CA MET A 284 -22.54 15.00 3.84
C MET A 284 -23.68 14.01 3.66
N GLY A 285 -23.79 13.35 2.49
CA GLY A 285 -24.74 12.27 2.26
C GLY A 285 -24.51 11.06 3.18
N GLY A 286 -23.24 10.65 3.34
CA GLY A 286 -22.85 9.60 4.28
C GLY A 286 -23.14 9.93 5.74
N ILE A 287 -22.87 11.18 6.16
CA ILE A 287 -23.16 11.68 7.52
C ILE A 287 -24.66 11.64 7.79
N VAL A 288 -25.50 12.08 6.85
CA VAL A 288 -26.96 12.01 7.00
C VAL A 288 -27.41 10.56 7.19
N ALA A 289 -26.92 9.64 6.35
CA ALA A 289 -27.28 8.23 6.46
C ALA A 289 -26.89 7.64 7.83
N GLU A 290 -25.69 7.93 8.32
CA GLU A 290 -25.21 7.44 9.61
C GLU A 290 -26.04 8.00 10.79
N VAL A 291 -26.27 9.32 10.81
CA VAL A 291 -27.03 9.98 11.90
C VAL A 291 -28.48 9.48 11.95
N VAL A 292 -29.15 9.38 10.81
CA VAL A 292 -30.54 8.87 10.74
C VAL A 292 -30.59 7.42 11.20
N THR A 293 -29.65 6.58 10.76
CA THR A 293 -29.57 5.17 11.16
C THR A 293 -29.44 5.03 12.68
N GLN A 294 -28.54 5.78 13.31
CA GLN A 294 -28.34 5.70 14.76
C GLN A 294 -29.50 6.31 15.55
N LEU A 295 -30.09 7.43 15.11
CA LEU A 295 -31.28 8.01 15.74
C LEU A 295 -32.44 7.01 15.77
N GLU A 296 -32.67 6.30 14.66
CA GLU A 296 -33.72 5.29 14.59
C GLU A 296 -33.40 4.08 15.46
N LYS A 297 -32.19 3.53 15.33
CA LYS A 297 -31.78 2.29 15.99
C LYS A 297 -31.64 2.44 17.51
N ASP A 298 -30.95 3.49 17.96
CA ASP A 298 -30.49 3.61 19.35
C ASP A 298 -31.41 4.50 20.19
N TYR A 299 -32.15 5.43 19.56
CA TYR A 299 -33.02 6.39 20.26
C TYR A 299 -34.50 6.27 19.87
N ASN A 300 -34.85 5.43 18.89
CA ASN A 300 -36.21 5.32 18.33
C ASN A 300 -36.78 6.67 17.85
N ILE A 301 -35.90 7.54 17.32
CA ILE A 301 -36.26 8.83 16.76
C ILE A 301 -36.20 8.72 15.24
N ARG A 302 -37.33 8.96 14.57
CA ARG A 302 -37.37 9.16 13.12
C ARG A 302 -37.65 10.63 12.85
N PRO A 303 -36.72 11.40 12.27
CA PRO A 303 -36.93 12.81 12.01
C PRO A 303 -38.15 13.06 11.11
N ALA A 304 -39.02 13.97 11.52
CA ALA A 304 -40.12 14.45 10.69
C ALA A 304 -39.59 15.27 9.50
N ARG A 305 -38.45 15.95 9.67
CA ARG A 305 -37.74 16.68 8.62
C ARG A 305 -36.24 16.49 8.75
N ILE A 306 -35.58 16.42 7.61
CA ILE A 306 -34.13 16.38 7.51
C ILE A 306 -33.71 17.54 6.61
N LEU A 307 -32.95 18.47 7.18
CA LEU A 307 -32.27 19.54 6.48
C LEU A 307 -30.79 19.16 6.38
N ASN A 308 -30.24 19.20 5.18
CA ASN A 308 -28.84 18.89 4.92
C ASN A 308 -28.25 19.98 4.01
N GLY A 309 -27.06 20.46 4.33
CA GLY A 309 -26.35 21.45 3.50
C GLY A 309 -25.61 22.49 4.33
N THR A 310 -25.35 23.63 3.71
CA THR A 310 -24.54 24.71 4.28
C THR A 310 -25.46 25.84 4.74
N TYR A 311 -25.75 25.90 6.03
CA TYR A 311 -26.65 26.91 6.62
C TYR A 311 -25.91 27.91 7.52
N MET A 312 -24.91 27.43 8.26
CA MET A 312 -24.03 28.25 9.11
C MET A 312 -22.62 27.68 9.07
N THR A 313 -21.74 28.32 8.31
CA THR A 313 -20.36 27.85 8.16
C THR A 313 -19.49 28.30 9.33
N SER A 314 -18.25 27.84 9.31
CA SER A 314 -17.10 28.51 9.90
C SER A 314 -16.05 28.61 8.78
N LEU A 315 -16.25 29.55 7.85
CA LEU A 315 -15.47 29.72 6.62
C LEU A 315 -15.31 28.41 5.84
N ASN A 316 -14.08 27.88 5.76
CA ASN A 316 -13.72 26.62 5.11
C ASN A 316 -13.60 25.45 6.09
N GLY A 317 -14.30 25.51 7.23
CA GLY A 317 -14.18 24.54 8.30
C GLY A 317 -14.46 23.12 7.85
N LEU A 318 -13.46 22.26 8.00
CA LEU A 318 -13.54 20.84 7.65
C LEU A 318 -14.27 20.07 8.78
N GLY A 319 -15.57 20.26 8.84
CA GLY A 319 -16.41 19.69 9.88
C GLY A 319 -17.90 19.85 9.60
N PHE A 320 -18.71 19.25 10.47
CA PHE A 320 -20.17 19.29 10.40
C PHE A 320 -20.77 19.47 11.78
N SER A 321 -22.07 19.77 11.83
CA SER A 321 -22.83 19.84 13.08
C SER A 321 -24.18 19.16 12.94
N ILE A 322 -24.61 18.52 14.03
CA ILE A 322 -25.93 17.89 14.16
C ILE A 322 -26.77 18.81 15.04
N THR A 323 -27.98 19.14 14.58
CA THR A 323 -28.97 19.90 15.34
C THR A 323 -30.28 19.12 15.38
N LEU A 324 -30.87 19.00 16.58
CA LEU A 324 -32.20 18.46 16.78
C LEU A 324 -33.11 19.54 17.37
N LEU A 325 -34.28 19.73 16.76
CA LEU A 325 -35.39 20.50 17.32
C LEU A 325 -36.47 19.54 17.80
N ASN A 326 -36.76 19.59 19.10
CA ASN A 326 -37.89 18.92 19.71
C ASN A 326 -39.17 19.70 19.40
N VAL A 327 -40.03 19.19 18.50
CA VAL A 327 -41.22 19.92 18.07
C VAL A 327 -42.25 19.93 19.18
N VAL A 328 -42.60 21.12 19.65
CA VAL A 328 -43.64 21.34 20.68
C VAL A 328 -44.75 22.24 20.15
N ASN A 329 -45.89 22.25 20.86
CA ASN A 329 -47.01 23.14 20.53
C ASN A 329 -46.56 24.60 20.68
N THR A 330 -46.86 25.44 19.69
CA THR A 330 -46.50 26.87 19.70
C THR A 330 -47.26 27.71 20.73
N GLU A 331 -48.34 27.16 21.31
CA GLU A 331 -49.17 27.79 22.33
C GLU A 331 -49.77 29.14 21.93
N ILE A 332 -50.01 29.34 20.62
CA ILE A 332 -50.63 30.56 20.05
C ILE A 332 -51.84 30.23 19.17
N GLY A 333 -52.36 28.99 19.21
CA GLY A 333 -53.51 28.56 18.41
C GLY A 333 -53.17 28.23 16.94
N GLY A 334 -51.90 27.95 16.63
CA GLY A 334 -51.40 27.61 15.30
C GLY A 334 -50.77 28.80 14.55
N PRO A 335 -49.90 28.56 13.54
CA PRO A 335 -49.48 27.26 12.99
C PRO A 335 -48.48 26.49 13.90
N SER A 336 -48.23 25.22 13.56
CA SER A 336 -47.19 24.39 14.21
C SER A 336 -45.78 24.77 13.74
N MET A 337 -44.74 24.33 14.47
CA MET A 337 -43.35 24.55 14.06
C MET A 337 -43.04 23.92 12.69
N ILE A 338 -43.60 22.74 12.40
CA ILE A 338 -43.43 22.06 11.12
C ILE A 338 -44.07 22.84 9.97
N GLN A 339 -45.29 23.36 10.17
CA GLN A 339 -45.95 24.18 9.16
C GLN A 339 -45.13 25.44 8.85
N LEU A 340 -44.60 26.11 9.89
CA LEU A 340 -43.74 27.28 9.73
C LEU A 340 -42.40 26.96 9.05
N LEU A 341 -41.85 25.78 9.30
CA LEU A 341 -40.64 25.31 8.63
C LEU A 341 -40.88 25.08 7.13
N ASP A 342 -42.04 24.51 6.77
CA ASP A 342 -42.43 24.20 5.39
C ASP A 342 -42.85 25.45 4.58
N GLU A 343 -43.11 26.59 5.22
CA GLU A 343 -43.45 27.83 4.51
C GLU A 343 -42.35 28.22 3.50
N PRO A 344 -42.68 28.60 2.26
CA PRO A 344 -41.69 29.02 1.27
C PRO A 344 -40.85 30.22 1.74
N SER A 345 -39.61 30.29 1.26
CA SER A 345 -38.75 31.47 1.42
C SER A 345 -37.92 31.67 0.16
N GLU A 346 -37.64 32.94 -0.15
CA GLU A 346 -36.75 33.35 -1.24
C GLU A 346 -35.37 33.78 -0.74
N ALA A 347 -35.02 33.46 0.51
CA ALA A 347 -33.67 33.69 1.04
C ALA A 347 -32.68 32.73 0.35
N THR A 348 -31.59 33.26 -0.21
CA THR A 348 -30.62 32.46 -0.99
C THR A 348 -29.89 31.42 -0.16
N GLY A 349 -29.82 31.63 1.16
CA GLY A 349 -29.23 30.72 2.14
C GLY A 349 -30.18 29.65 2.67
N TRP A 350 -31.45 29.64 2.24
CA TRP A 350 -32.44 28.69 2.71
C TRP A 350 -32.82 27.68 1.63
N THR A 351 -32.46 26.42 1.85
CA THR A 351 -32.91 25.32 1.00
C THR A 351 -34.16 24.69 1.62
N PRO A 352 -35.33 24.71 0.95
CA PRO A 352 -36.55 24.13 1.52
C PRO A 352 -36.45 22.61 1.65
N SER A 353 -36.95 22.06 2.76
CA SER A 353 -37.09 20.62 2.95
C SER A 353 -38.28 20.06 2.17
N VAL A 354 -38.18 18.77 1.77
CA VAL A 354 -39.30 18.00 1.23
C VAL A 354 -40.49 18.02 2.21
N SER A 355 -41.69 18.32 1.69
CA SER A 355 -42.91 18.56 2.48
C SER A 355 -43.39 17.35 3.31
N LYS A 356 -44.19 17.58 4.36
CA LYS A 356 -44.76 16.51 5.22
C LYS A 356 -45.45 15.43 4.40
N ARG A 357 -46.29 15.87 3.48
CA ARG A 357 -47.11 15.01 2.63
C ARG A 357 -46.24 14.01 1.86
N THR A 358 -45.12 14.45 1.30
CA THR A 358 -44.22 13.59 0.55
C THR A 358 -43.57 12.51 1.44
N TRP A 359 -43.24 12.83 2.69
CA TRP A 359 -42.73 11.85 3.66
C TRP A 359 -43.82 10.88 4.16
N GLU A 360 -45.05 11.36 4.33
CA GLU A 360 -46.20 10.56 4.76
C GLU A 360 -46.77 9.68 3.64
N GLU A 361 -46.57 10.06 2.37
CA GLU A 361 -47.02 9.33 1.19
C GLU A 361 -46.39 7.93 1.08
N LYS A 362 -45.36 7.60 1.88
CA LYS A 362 -44.72 6.27 1.96
C LYS A 362 -44.56 5.66 0.56
N ASN A 363 -44.01 6.41 -0.38
CA ASN A 363 -43.89 5.94 -1.75
C ASN A 363 -42.76 4.89 -1.83
N SER A 364 -43.05 3.67 -1.39
CA SER A 364 -42.25 2.48 -1.62
C SER A 364 -42.58 1.87 -2.99
N GLN A 365 -43.47 2.48 -3.78
CA GLN A 365 -43.67 2.09 -5.16
C GLN A 365 -42.50 2.60 -5.98
N THR A 366 -41.47 1.78 -6.02
CA THR A 366 -40.45 1.81 -7.06
C THR A 366 -41.11 1.42 -8.39
N ARG A 367 -40.56 1.87 -9.52
CA ARG A 367 -40.91 1.30 -10.83
C ARG A 367 -40.26 -0.07 -10.98
N GLU A 368 -40.65 -1.00 -10.12
CA GLU A 368 -40.40 -2.43 -10.29
C GLU A 368 -41.38 -2.99 -11.34
N GLN A 369 -41.38 -2.41 -12.53
CA GLN A 369 -41.50 -3.30 -13.67
C GLN A 369 -40.12 -3.91 -13.78
N ASP A 370 -39.97 -5.11 -13.22
CA ASP A 370 -39.00 -6.04 -13.74
C ASP A 370 -39.22 -6.04 -15.25
N ALA A 371 -38.38 -5.30 -15.97
CA ALA A 371 -38.05 -5.67 -17.33
C ALA A 371 -37.30 -6.99 -17.19
N SER A 372 -38.01 -8.05 -16.81
CA SER A 372 -37.63 -9.40 -17.09
C SER A 372 -37.59 -9.46 -18.61
N VAL A 373 -36.47 -9.06 -19.18
CA VAL A 373 -36.03 -9.47 -20.51
C VAL A 373 -35.64 -10.95 -20.40
N GLY A 374 -36.56 -11.76 -19.88
CA GLY A 374 -36.69 -13.16 -20.18
C GLY A 374 -37.50 -13.23 -21.46
N ALA A 375 -36.96 -12.68 -22.55
CA ALA A 375 -37.23 -13.33 -23.82
C ALA A 375 -36.58 -14.70 -23.68
N ASP A 376 -37.37 -15.77 -23.66
CA ASP A 376 -36.89 -17.14 -23.79
C ASP A 376 -36.02 -17.18 -25.06
N MET A 377 -34.72 -16.93 -24.89
CA MET A 377 -33.81 -16.91 -26.01
C MET A 377 -33.67 -18.35 -26.47
N GLN A 378 -34.09 -18.57 -27.72
CA GLN A 378 -33.91 -19.84 -28.39
C GLN A 378 -32.41 -20.18 -28.40
N SER A 379 -32.10 -21.43 -28.04
CA SER A 379 -30.76 -22.00 -28.19
C SER A 379 -30.25 -21.75 -29.60
N SER A 380 -28.99 -21.35 -29.69
CA SER A 380 -28.33 -21.08 -30.97
C SER A 380 -27.86 -22.36 -31.65
N GLY A 381 -27.75 -23.46 -30.91
CA GLY A 381 -27.14 -24.70 -31.37
C GLY A 381 -25.61 -24.67 -31.40
N LEU A 382 -24.96 -23.55 -31.07
CA LEU A 382 -23.52 -23.40 -31.06
C LEU A 382 -22.93 -23.87 -29.72
N GLN A 383 -22.51 -25.14 -29.69
CA GLN A 383 -22.12 -25.84 -28.47
C GLN A 383 -20.64 -25.64 -28.12
N MET A 384 -20.34 -25.65 -26.83
CA MET A 384 -18.99 -25.71 -26.23
C MET A 384 -19.00 -26.58 -24.98
N ASP A 385 -17.83 -27.07 -24.56
CA ASP A 385 -17.69 -27.71 -23.25
C ASP A 385 -17.91 -26.67 -22.14
N ALA A 386 -19.08 -26.70 -21.52
CA ALA A 386 -19.49 -25.78 -20.48
C ALA A 386 -18.50 -25.74 -19.30
N LYS A 387 -17.93 -26.89 -18.91
CA LYS A 387 -17.02 -26.98 -17.76
C LYS A 387 -15.67 -26.37 -18.12
N ALA A 388 -15.13 -26.71 -19.28
CA ALA A 388 -13.86 -26.15 -19.76
C ALA A 388 -13.98 -24.64 -19.99
N ALA A 389 -15.07 -24.18 -20.62
CA ALA A 389 -15.35 -22.77 -20.85
C ALA A 389 -15.51 -22.00 -19.53
N GLN A 390 -16.23 -22.56 -18.55
CA GLN A 390 -16.41 -21.92 -17.24
C GLN A 390 -15.08 -21.82 -16.48
N GLN A 391 -14.24 -22.85 -16.54
CA GLN A 391 -12.91 -22.82 -15.94
C GLN A 391 -12.01 -21.76 -16.61
N ALA A 392 -11.99 -21.69 -17.93
CA ALA A 392 -11.20 -20.71 -18.67
C ALA A 392 -11.67 -19.27 -18.38
N LEU A 393 -12.97 -19.03 -18.41
CA LEU A 393 -13.55 -17.72 -18.11
C LEU A 393 -13.32 -17.31 -16.64
N THR A 394 -13.45 -18.24 -15.69
CA THR A 394 -13.14 -17.97 -14.27
C THR A 394 -11.70 -17.52 -14.10
N LYS A 395 -10.74 -18.22 -14.73
CA LYS A 395 -9.32 -17.82 -14.71
C LYS A 395 -9.08 -16.47 -15.37
N ALA A 396 -9.76 -16.17 -16.47
CA ALA A 396 -9.69 -14.86 -17.13
C ALA A 396 -10.13 -13.74 -16.19
N LEU A 397 -11.25 -13.93 -15.47
CA LEU A 397 -11.78 -12.95 -14.53
C LEU A 397 -10.92 -12.81 -13.27
N ASP A 398 -10.44 -13.92 -12.69
CA ASP A 398 -9.53 -13.91 -11.55
C ASP A 398 -8.21 -13.18 -11.88
N SER A 399 -7.72 -13.33 -13.12
CA SER A 399 -6.53 -12.62 -13.61
C SER A 399 -6.76 -11.10 -13.67
N VAL A 400 -7.95 -10.64 -14.05
CA VAL A 400 -8.32 -9.21 -14.01
C VAL A 400 -8.39 -8.71 -12.57
N VAL A 401 -8.98 -9.49 -11.65
CA VAL A 401 -9.05 -9.13 -10.23
C VAL A 401 -7.65 -9.01 -9.63
N ALA A 402 -6.74 -9.93 -9.97
CA ALA A 402 -5.35 -9.90 -9.50
C ALA A 402 -4.56 -8.70 -10.07
N ALA A 403 -4.85 -8.29 -11.31
CA ALA A 403 -4.20 -7.17 -11.98
C ALA A 403 -4.67 -5.79 -11.48
N GLU A 404 -5.73 -5.71 -10.67
CA GLU A 404 -6.37 -4.45 -10.28
C GLU A 404 -5.39 -3.39 -9.75
N SER A 405 -4.63 -3.72 -8.71
CA SER A 405 -3.71 -2.77 -8.08
C SER A 405 -2.66 -2.21 -9.06
N GLU A 406 -2.21 -3.03 -10.01
CA GLU A 406 -1.24 -2.64 -11.02
C GLU A 406 -1.88 -1.74 -12.08
N VAL A 407 -3.07 -2.11 -12.57
CA VAL A 407 -3.83 -1.31 -13.54
C VAL A 407 -4.22 0.04 -12.94
N THR A 408 -4.68 0.07 -11.69
CA THR A 408 -5.00 1.30 -10.93
C THR A 408 -3.76 2.17 -10.77
N ARG A 409 -2.58 1.58 -10.51
CA ARG A 409 -1.31 2.33 -10.46
C ARG A 409 -0.96 2.94 -11.80
N TYR A 410 -1.06 2.18 -12.90
CA TYR A 410 -0.83 2.70 -14.24
C TYR A 410 -1.78 3.84 -14.56
N ASP A 411 -3.06 3.65 -14.27
CA ASP A 411 -4.09 4.66 -14.51
C ASP A 411 -3.94 5.89 -13.60
N THR A 412 -3.34 5.76 -12.41
CA THR A 412 -3.03 6.94 -11.58
C THR A 412 -1.93 7.80 -12.21
N ILE A 413 -1.02 7.19 -12.98
CA ILE A 413 0.08 7.91 -13.64
C ILE A 413 -0.42 8.62 -14.91
N VAL A 414 -1.33 7.99 -15.66
CA VAL A 414 -1.71 8.45 -17.02
C VAL A 414 -3.20 8.81 -17.17
N GLY A 415 -3.99 8.59 -16.13
CA GLY A 415 -5.44 8.70 -16.05
C GLY A 415 -5.89 9.26 -14.69
N ASP A 416 -7.07 8.89 -14.23
CA ASP A 416 -7.62 9.32 -12.94
C ASP A 416 -7.60 8.21 -11.86
N GLY A 417 -6.96 7.08 -12.14
CA GLY A 417 -6.74 6.01 -11.17
C GLY A 417 -7.99 5.17 -10.87
N ASP A 418 -8.97 5.12 -11.77
CA ASP A 418 -10.22 4.38 -11.59
C ASP A 418 -10.33 3.10 -12.44
N CYS A 419 -9.47 2.95 -13.46
CA CYS A 419 -9.58 1.88 -14.45
C CYS A 419 -9.51 0.47 -13.84
N GLY A 420 -8.52 0.21 -12.98
CA GLY A 420 -8.34 -1.10 -12.35
C GLY A 420 -9.52 -1.47 -11.46
N ILE A 421 -10.01 -0.54 -10.64
CA ILE A 421 -11.19 -0.71 -9.79
C ILE A 421 -12.42 -1.01 -10.64
N GLY A 422 -12.62 -0.28 -11.74
CA GLY A 422 -13.73 -0.50 -12.68
C GLY A 422 -13.72 -1.90 -13.29
N LEU A 423 -12.55 -2.38 -13.73
CA LEU A 423 -12.37 -3.72 -14.29
C LEU A 423 -12.60 -4.82 -13.24
N LYS A 424 -12.06 -4.66 -12.03
CA LYS A 424 -12.26 -5.61 -10.91
C LYS A 424 -13.73 -5.76 -10.56
N ARG A 425 -14.46 -4.65 -10.44
CA ARG A 425 -15.89 -4.65 -10.14
C ARG A 425 -16.69 -5.45 -11.18
N GLY A 426 -16.41 -5.22 -12.47
CA GLY A 426 -16.99 -6.02 -13.55
C GLY A 426 -16.65 -7.50 -13.45
N ALA A 427 -15.37 -7.82 -13.19
CA ALA A 427 -14.91 -9.21 -13.09
C ALA A 427 -15.54 -9.97 -11.91
N GLU A 428 -15.56 -9.37 -10.72
CA GLU A 428 -16.18 -9.95 -9.52
C GLU A 428 -17.69 -10.16 -9.68
N ALA A 429 -18.37 -9.24 -10.37
CA ALA A 429 -19.80 -9.38 -10.65
C ALA A 429 -20.09 -10.57 -11.59
N VAL A 430 -19.29 -10.75 -12.64
CA VAL A 430 -19.43 -11.91 -13.53
C VAL A 430 -19.08 -13.20 -12.80
N LEU A 431 -18.02 -13.23 -11.98
CA LEU A 431 -17.69 -14.39 -11.13
C LEU A 431 -18.86 -14.76 -10.20
N LYS A 432 -19.52 -13.77 -9.60
CA LYS A 432 -20.71 -13.97 -8.77
C LYS A 432 -21.88 -14.53 -9.60
N HIS A 433 -22.10 -14.01 -10.81
CA HIS A 433 -23.10 -14.53 -11.74
C HIS A 433 -22.84 -15.98 -12.13
N LEU A 434 -21.61 -16.34 -12.50
CA LEU A 434 -21.23 -17.71 -12.89
C LEU A 434 -21.37 -18.73 -11.74
N LYS A 435 -21.16 -18.29 -10.49
CA LYS A 435 -21.44 -19.12 -9.30
C LYS A 435 -22.93 -19.40 -9.12
N ALA A 436 -23.79 -18.43 -9.42
CA ALA A 436 -25.25 -18.56 -9.31
C ALA A 436 -25.87 -19.27 -10.51
N LYS A 437 -25.36 -19.01 -11.71
CA LYS A 437 -25.82 -19.56 -12.99
C LYS A 437 -24.61 -20.03 -13.82
N PRO A 438 -24.18 -21.29 -13.63
CA PRO A 438 -23.12 -21.92 -14.42
C PRO A 438 -23.40 -21.87 -15.92
N LEU A 439 -22.35 -21.98 -16.73
CA LEU A 439 -22.48 -21.97 -18.19
C LEU A 439 -23.31 -23.16 -18.68
N SER A 440 -24.18 -22.90 -19.65
CA SER A 440 -25.07 -23.90 -20.25
C SER A 440 -24.38 -24.75 -21.33
N GLY A 441 -23.31 -24.22 -21.94
CA GLY A 441 -22.64 -24.83 -23.08
C GLY A 441 -23.13 -24.29 -24.43
N ASP A 442 -24.16 -23.44 -24.47
CA ASP A 442 -24.54 -22.69 -25.67
C ASP A 442 -23.87 -21.31 -25.63
N ALA A 443 -22.88 -21.09 -26.49
CA ALA A 443 -22.03 -19.90 -26.46
C ALA A 443 -22.84 -18.58 -26.57
N VAL A 444 -23.93 -18.58 -27.33
CA VAL A 444 -24.76 -17.38 -27.49
C VAL A 444 -25.56 -17.10 -26.21
N LEU A 445 -26.19 -18.12 -25.62
CA LEU A 445 -26.96 -17.96 -24.38
C LEU A 445 -26.06 -17.55 -23.21
N ASP A 446 -24.87 -18.15 -23.14
CA ASP A 446 -23.92 -17.92 -22.08
C ASP A 446 -23.38 -16.49 -22.10
N VAL A 447 -22.90 -15.99 -23.26
CA VAL A 447 -22.46 -14.59 -23.40
C VAL A 447 -23.60 -13.62 -23.17
N THR A 448 -24.80 -13.91 -23.71
CA THR A 448 -26.01 -13.09 -23.47
C THR A 448 -26.29 -12.92 -21.98
N SER A 449 -26.12 -13.98 -21.19
CA SER A 449 -26.40 -13.92 -19.74
C SER A 449 -25.41 -13.02 -18.98
N ILE A 450 -24.21 -12.80 -19.52
CA ILE A 450 -23.13 -12.01 -18.92
C ILE A 450 -23.29 -10.52 -19.25
N VAL A 451 -23.79 -10.17 -20.45
CA VAL A 451 -23.85 -8.78 -20.91
C VAL A 451 -24.56 -7.83 -19.92
N PRO A 452 -25.76 -8.14 -19.39
CA PRO A 452 -26.45 -7.25 -18.45
C PRO A 452 -25.70 -7.08 -17.11
N VAL A 453 -24.87 -8.06 -16.73
CA VAL A 453 -24.04 -7.97 -15.52
C VAL A 453 -22.95 -6.92 -15.72
N ILE A 454 -22.28 -6.95 -16.86
CA ILE A 454 -21.27 -5.93 -17.21
C ILE A 454 -21.90 -4.54 -17.34
N GLU A 455 -23.06 -4.43 -18.02
CA GLU A 455 -23.77 -3.16 -18.21
C GLU A 455 -24.20 -2.50 -16.89
N ARG A 456 -24.55 -3.29 -15.88
CA ARG A 456 -24.99 -2.77 -14.58
C ARG A 456 -23.83 -2.42 -13.64
N GLU A 457 -22.72 -3.15 -13.73
CA GLU A 457 -21.67 -3.12 -12.71
C GLU A 457 -20.42 -2.38 -13.17
N MET A 458 -20.25 -2.14 -14.48
CA MET A 458 -19.17 -1.31 -15.02
C MET A 458 -19.70 0.04 -15.48
N ASP A 459 -19.37 1.10 -14.75
CA ASP A 459 -19.69 2.48 -15.14
C ASP A 459 -18.66 3.06 -16.13
N GLY A 460 -18.94 4.29 -16.60
CA GLY A 460 -18.01 5.10 -17.37
C GLY A 460 -17.78 4.60 -18.81
N THR A 461 -16.75 5.15 -19.45
CA THR A 461 -16.45 4.86 -20.86
C THR A 461 -16.12 3.38 -21.09
N SER A 462 -15.38 2.75 -20.17
CA SER A 462 -15.03 1.33 -20.26
C SER A 462 -16.27 0.44 -20.26
N GLY A 463 -17.23 0.68 -19.35
CA GLY A 463 -18.49 -0.05 -19.30
C GLY A 463 -19.27 0.01 -20.61
N ALA A 464 -19.40 1.20 -21.20
CA ALA A 464 -20.07 1.39 -22.48
C ALA A 464 -19.36 0.65 -23.64
N LEU A 465 -18.02 0.70 -23.70
CA LEU A 465 -17.24 0.02 -24.74
C LEU A 465 -17.38 -1.51 -24.64
N TYR A 466 -17.28 -2.08 -23.43
CA TYR A 466 -17.48 -3.51 -23.23
C TYR A 466 -18.93 -3.94 -23.53
N ALA A 467 -19.93 -3.14 -23.14
CA ALA A 467 -21.33 -3.43 -23.44
C ALA A 467 -21.61 -3.45 -24.96
N ILE A 468 -21.11 -2.44 -25.71
CA ILE A 468 -21.24 -2.40 -27.17
C ILE A 468 -20.56 -3.63 -27.80
N PHE A 469 -19.34 -3.94 -27.37
CA PHE A 469 -18.57 -5.07 -27.89
C PHE A 469 -19.25 -6.42 -27.60
N LEU A 470 -19.72 -6.64 -26.37
CA LEU A 470 -20.36 -7.90 -25.99
C LEU A 470 -21.73 -8.09 -26.66
N ASN A 471 -22.54 -7.03 -26.78
CA ASN A 471 -23.80 -7.10 -27.53
C ASN A 471 -23.56 -7.42 -29.02
N ALA A 472 -22.55 -6.80 -29.64
CA ALA A 472 -22.17 -7.11 -31.00
C ALA A 472 -21.65 -8.56 -31.15
N LEU A 473 -20.90 -9.05 -30.15
CA LEU A 473 -20.40 -10.42 -30.10
C LEU A 473 -21.53 -11.45 -30.01
N VAL A 474 -22.58 -11.19 -29.23
CA VAL A 474 -23.80 -12.04 -29.19
C VAL A 474 -24.44 -12.14 -30.57
N GLY A 475 -24.60 -11.00 -31.26
CA GLY A 475 -25.13 -10.97 -32.62
C GLY A 475 -24.26 -11.74 -33.62
N ALA A 476 -22.94 -11.60 -33.52
CA ALA A 476 -21.98 -12.27 -34.39
C ALA A 476 -21.93 -13.79 -34.16
N LEU A 477 -21.89 -14.25 -32.90
CA LEU A 477 -21.96 -15.68 -32.55
C LEU A 477 -23.26 -16.33 -33.06
N ARG A 478 -24.40 -15.62 -32.96
CA ARG A 478 -25.69 -16.08 -33.51
C ARG A 478 -25.71 -16.11 -35.04
N SER A 479 -24.90 -15.30 -35.71
CA SER A 479 -24.72 -15.36 -37.16
C SER A 479 -23.89 -16.59 -37.54
N GLU A 480 -22.80 -16.85 -36.82
CA GLU A 480 -21.94 -18.02 -37.06
C GLU A 480 -22.60 -19.34 -36.68
N SER A 481 -23.53 -19.35 -35.71
CA SER A 481 -24.30 -20.55 -35.35
C SER A 481 -25.21 -21.08 -36.48
N LYS A 482 -25.43 -20.29 -37.54
CA LYS A 482 -26.13 -20.74 -38.75
C LYS A 482 -25.24 -21.60 -39.67
N LYS A 483 -23.93 -21.54 -39.49
CA LYS A 483 -22.92 -22.21 -40.32
C LYS A 483 -22.26 -23.38 -39.59
N GLU A 484 -22.03 -23.21 -38.29
CA GLU A 484 -21.28 -24.13 -37.44
C GLU A 484 -22.09 -24.46 -36.19
N ASN A 485 -21.96 -25.68 -35.69
CA ASN A 485 -22.63 -26.14 -34.47
C ASN A 485 -21.67 -26.22 -33.26
N GLU A 486 -20.38 -25.95 -33.45
CA GLU A 486 -19.36 -25.98 -32.41
C GLU A 486 -18.63 -24.63 -32.32
N ALA A 487 -18.49 -24.10 -31.11
CA ALA A 487 -17.84 -22.82 -30.84
C ALA A 487 -16.30 -22.95 -30.87
N SER A 488 -15.75 -23.34 -32.02
CA SER A 488 -14.30 -23.49 -32.22
C SER A 488 -13.56 -22.15 -32.15
N PRO A 489 -12.22 -22.13 -31.94
CA PRO A 489 -11.42 -20.90 -31.97
C PRO A 489 -11.62 -20.08 -33.25
N LYS A 490 -11.83 -20.74 -34.39
CA LYS A 490 -12.14 -20.09 -35.68
C LYS A 490 -13.48 -19.35 -35.67
N VAL A 491 -14.50 -19.94 -35.06
CA VAL A 491 -15.82 -19.30 -34.89
C VAL A 491 -15.72 -18.10 -33.96
N TRP A 492 -15.00 -18.25 -32.84
CA TRP A 492 -14.73 -17.12 -31.93
C TRP A 492 -13.97 -16.00 -32.63
N ALA A 493 -12.92 -16.29 -33.41
CA ALA A 493 -12.18 -15.29 -34.16
C ALA A 493 -13.09 -14.51 -35.12
N ALA A 494 -13.91 -15.21 -35.90
CA ALA A 494 -14.84 -14.58 -36.85
C ALA A 494 -15.89 -13.70 -36.14
N ALA A 495 -16.39 -14.15 -34.99
CA ALA A 495 -17.36 -13.39 -34.20
C ALA A 495 -16.72 -12.15 -33.52
N LEU A 496 -15.51 -12.30 -32.97
CA LEU A 496 -14.73 -11.21 -32.39
C LEU A 496 -14.35 -10.16 -33.43
N ARG A 497 -14.03 -10.59 -34.66
CA ARG A 497 -13.76 -9.68 -35.80
C ARG A 497 -14.97 -8.81 -36.13
N GLN A 498 -16.14 -9.42 -36.29
CA GLN A 498 -17.41 -8.70 -36.52
C GLN A 498 -17.73 -7.75 -35.36
N SER A 499 -17.44 -8.15 -34.12
CA SER A 499 -17.63 -7.30 -32.95
C SER A 499 -16.66 -6.10 -32.95
N CYS A 500 -15.39 -6.29 -33.31
CA CYS A 500 -14.44 -5.19 -33.48
C CYS A 500 -14.91 -4.21 -34.56
N GLU A 501 -15.42 -4.70 -35.70
CA GLU A 501 -15.99 -3.85 -36.75
C GLU A 501 -17.21 -3.06 -36.25
N ALA A 502 -18.08 -3.67 -35.45
CA ALA A 502 -19.21 -2.98 -34.84
C ALA A 502 -18.75 -1.90 -33.85
N LEU A 503 -17.81 -2.22 -32.95
CA LEU A 503 -17.23 -1.27 -31.99
C LEU A 503 -16.61 -0.07 -32.71
N SER A 504 -15.93 -0.31 -33.84
CA SER A 504 -15.26 0.71 -34.65
C SER A 504 -16.17 1.80 -35.22
N LYS A 505 -17.50 1.60 -35.20
CA LYS A 505 -18.53 2.57 -35.61
C LYS A 505 -18.86 3.57 -34.50
N TYR A 506 -18.60 3.20 -33.25
CA TYR A 506 -18.95 3.99 -32.06
C TYR A 506 -17.73 4.60 -31.37
N THR A 507 -16.52 4.12 -31.68
CA THR A 507 -15.27 4.73 -31.23
C THR A 507 -14.28 4.89 -32.39
N PRO A 508 -13.57 6.05 -32.47
CA PRO A 508 -12.49 6.24 -33.43
C PRO A 508 -11.24 5.42 -33.08
N ALA A 509 -11.14 4.83 -31.89
CA ALA A 509 -9.94 4.13 -31.42
C ALA A 509 -9.52 2.98 -32.34
N ARG A 510 -8.25 2.97 -32.72
CA ARG A 510 -7.55 1.94 -33.50
C ARG A 510 -6.22 1.58 -32.82
N PRO A 511 -5.63 0.42 -33.14
CA PRO A 511 -4.28 0.10 -32.67
C PRO A 511 -3.30 1.24 -33.02
N GLY A 512 -2.53 1.69 -32.04
CA GLY A 512 -1.70 2.88 -32.08
C GLY A 512 -2.28 4.09 -31.34
N ASP A 513 -3.55 4.04 -30.90
CA ASP A 513 -4.19 5.16 -30.20
C ASP A 513 -4.03 5.14 -28.68
N ARG A 514 -3.40 4.08 -28.15
CA ARG A 514 -3.14 3.85 -26.72
C ARG A 514 -4.43 3.71 -25.90
N THR A 515 -5.17 2.65 -26.18
CA THR A 515 -6.40 2.25 -25.50
C THR A 515 -6.52 0.72 -25.44
N LEU A 516 -7.59 0.19 -24.85
CA LEU A 516 -7.87 -1.25 -24.81
C LEU A 516 -7.85 -1.94 -26.19
N VAL A 517 -8.07 -1.21 -27.28
CA VAL A 517 -8.07 -1.77 -28.63
C VAL A 517 -6.67 -2.25 -29.07
N ASP A 518 -5.61 -1.71 -28.46
CA ASP A 518 -4.22 -2.12 -28.69
C ASP A 518 -3.97 -3.55 -28.23
N ALA A 519 -4.69 -4.04 -27.22
CA ALA A 519 -4.66 -5.45 -26.84
C ALA A 519 -5.69 -6.28 -27.62
N LEU A 520 -6.88 -5.72 -27.86
CA LEU A 520 -8.00 -6.43 -28.48
C LEU A 520 -7.72 -6.85 -29.93
N TYR A 521 -7.30 -5.93 -30.79
CA TYR A 521 -7.12 -6.23 -32.22
C TYR A 521 -6.00 -7.25 -32.46
N PRO A 522 -4.82 -7.15 -31.82
CA PRO A 522 -3.78 -8.17 -31.95
C PRO A 522 -4.23 -9.56 -31.47
N PHE A 523 -5.03 -9.65 -30.41
CA PHE A 523 -5.63 -10.92 -30.00
C PHE A 523 -6.47 -11.53 -31.13
N VAL A 524 -7.39 -10.75 -31.71
CA VAL A 524 -8.30 -11.23 -32.76
C VAL A 524 -7.53 -11.58 -34.04
N ASP A 525 -6.56 -10.76 -34.44
CA ASP A 525 -5.71 -10.99 -35.62
C ASP A 525 -4.92 -12.28 -35.55
N VAL A 526 -4.34 -12.58 -34.39
CA VAL A 526 -3.56 -13.79 -34.21
C VAL A 526 -4.48 -15.00 -34.07
N LEU A 527 -5.57 -14.90 -33.30
CA LEU A 527 -6.54 -16.00 -33.18
C LEU A 527 -7.14 -16.41 -34.54
N GLU A 528 -7.43 -15.45 -35.41
CA GLU A 528 -7.93 -15.72 -36.76
C GLU A 528 -6.90 -16.45 -37.64
N LYS A 529 -5.62 -16.13 -37.49
CA LYS A 529 -4.53 -16.70 -38.30
C LYS A 529 -4.07 -18.06 -37.79
N SER A 530 -3.92 -18.23 -36.48
CA SER A 530 -3.33 -19.44 -35.89
C SER A 530 -4.38 -20.41 -35.35
N GLY A 531 -5.57 -19.92 -34.96
CA GLY A 531 -6.54 -20.70 -34.20
C GLY A 531 -6.09 -21.01 -32.77
N ASP A 532 -4.97 -20.43 -32.31
CA ASP A 532 -4.37 -20.69 -30.99
C ASP A 532 -4.66 -19.53 -30.03
N VAL A 533 -5.46 -19.80 -29.00
CA VAL A 533 -5.85 -18.83 -27.96
C VAL A 533 -4.65 -18.35 -27.15
N LYS A 534 -3.63 -19.20 -26.96
CA LYS A 534 -2.43 -18.87 -26.22
C LYS A 534 -1.55 -17.90 -27.00
N GLU A 535 -1.31 -18.18 -28.27
CA GLU A 535 -0.56 -17.28 -29.16
C GLU A 535 -1.25 -15.92 -29.29
N ALA A 536 -2.59 -15.93 -29.38
CA ALA A 536 -3.39 -14.71 -29.40
C ALA A 536 -3.26 -13.89 -28.11
N ALA A 537 -3.29 -14.54 -26.95
CA ALA A 537 -3.12 -13.88 -25.66
C ALA A 537 -1.70 -13.30 -25.49
N GLU A 538 -0.66 -14.03 -25.91
CA GLU A 538 0.74 -13.53 -25.91
C GLU A 538 0.88 -12.28 -26.81
N ALA A 539 0.22 -12.27 -27.98
CA ALA A 539 0.19 -11.12 -28.87
C ALA A 539 -0.50 -9.91 -28.22
N ALA A 540 -1.60 -10.12 -27.49
CA ALA A 540 -2.29 -9.07 -26.76
C ALA A 540 -1.42 -8.47 -25.64
N VAL A 541 -0.71 -9.31 -24.89
CA VAL A 541 0.23 -8.88 -23.84
C VAL A 541 1.36 -8.04 -24.42
N LYS A 542 1.98 -8.54 -25.50
CA LYS A 542 3.07 -7.81 -26.18
C LYS A 542 2.59 -6.47 -26.72
N ALA A 543 1.39 -6.42 -27.28
CA ALA A 543 0.83 -5.18 -27.80
C ALA A 543 0.45 -4.20 -26.68
N ALA A 544 -0.11 -4.69 -25.57
CA ALA A 544 -0.37 -3.87 -24.39
C ALA A 544 0.93 -3.28 -23.81
N GLU A 545 2.00 -4.07 -23.69
CA GLU A 545 3.31 -3.55 -23.26
C GLU A 545 3.88 -2.53 -24.26
N GLY A 546 3.68 -2.78 -25.56
CA GLY A 546 4.09 -1.87 -26.64
C GLY A 546 3.41 -0.50 -26.64
N THR A 547 2.36 -0.31 -25.82
CA THR A 547 1.76 1.02 -25.60
C THR A 547 2.59 1.92 -24.68
N LYS A 548 3.60 1.38 -23.99
CA LYS A 548 4.57 2.14 -23.20
C LYS A 548 5.36 3.08 -24.10
N GLY A 549 5.37 4.37 -23.77
CA GLY A 549 5.97 5.43 -24.59
C GLY A 549 5.18 5.79 -25.85
N MET A 550 4.03 5.14 -26.10
CA MET A 550 3.15 5.50 -27.21
C MET A 550 2.40 6.80 -26.88
N LYS A 551 2.40 7.75 -27.81
CA LYS A 551 1.70 9.01 -27.63
C LYS A 551 0.18 8.75 -27.75
N ALA A 552 -0.56 9.07 -26.69
CA ALA A 552 -2.01 8.94 -26.70
C ALA A 552 -2.65 9.91 -27.70
N SER A 553 -3.55 9.40 -28.52
CA SER A 553 -4.41 10.18 -29.43
C SER A 553 -5.86 10.23 -28.95
N LEU A 554 -6.25 9.31 -28.05
CA LEU A 554 -7.59 9.19 -27.44
C LEU A 554 -7.50 8.83 -25.95
N GLY A 555 -8.64 8.89 -25.26
CA GLY A 555 -8.75 8.57 -23.84
C GLY A 555 -8.38 9.73 -22.90
N ARG A 556 -8.48 9.49 -21.59
CA ARG A 556 -8.21 10.50 -20.55
C ARG A 556 -6.77 10.99 -20.57
N THR A 557 -5.85 10.11 -20.99
CA THR A 557 -4.42 10.37 -21.16
C THR A 557 -4.09 11.54 -22.08
N VAL A 558 -4.98 11.90 -23.02
CA VAL A 558 -4.81 13.07 -23.89
C VAL A 558 -4.91 14.38 -23.12
N TYR A 559 -5.82 14.45 -22.14
CA TYR A 559 -6.15 15.69 -21.44
C TYR A 559 -5.30 15.94 -20.20
N ILE A 560 -4.77 14.87 -19.59
CA ILE A 560 -4.05 14.93 -18.32
C ILE A 560 -2.64 15.50 -18.48
N GLY A 561 -2.09 15.54 -19.69
CA GLY A 561 -0.90 16.32 -20.05
C GLY A 561 0.26 16.17 -19.05
N GLY A 562 1.09 15.14 -19.17
CA GLY A 562 2.21 14.90 -18.27
C GLY A 562 3.20 13.86 -18.80
N SER A 563 4.37 13.80 -18.15
CA SER A 563 5.39 12.74 -18.30
C SER A 563 5.01 11.50 -17.50
N GLY A 564 5.52 10.31 -17.88
CA GLY A 564 5.30 9.05 -17.16
C GLY A 564 4.61 7.98 -18.02
N PHE A 565 4.04 8.36 -19.16
CA PHE A 565 3.55 7.39 -20.14
C PHE A 565 4.66 6.57 -20.80
N GLU A 566 5.89 7.05 -20.74
CA GLU A 566 7.11 6.35 -21.15
C GLU A 566 7.44 5.18 -20.22
N GLU A 567 6.88 5.17 -19.01
CA GLU A 567 7.20 4.21 -17.95
C GLU A 567 6.14 3.12 -17.79
N VAL A 568 4.92 3.34 -18.29
CA VAL A 568 3.77 2.45 -18.06
C VAL A 568 2.95 2.16 -19.32
N PRO A 569 2.41 0.93 -19.47
CA PRO A 569 1.46 0.60 -20.53
C PRO A 569 0.12 1.32 -20.32
N ASP A 570 -0.72 1.33 -21.35
CA ASP A 570 -2.12 1.75 -21.27
C ASP A 570 -2.89 0.87 -20.28
N PRO A 571 -3.58 1.43 -19.28
CA PRO A 571 -4.32 0.67 -18.28
C PRO A 571 -5.41 -0.22 -18.90
N GLY A 572 -6.13 0.28 -19.90
CA GLY A 572 -7.19 -0.46 -20.58
C GLY A 572 -6.66 -1.66 -21.38
N ALA A 573 -5.57 -1.44 -22.13
CA ALA A 573 -4.88 -2.50 -22.86
C ALA A 573 -4.31 -3.55 -21.91
N TRP A 574 -3.69 -3.11 -20.81
CA TRP A 574 -3.09 -4.00 -19.82
C TRP A 574 -4.13 -4.85 -19.08
N GLY A 575 -5.24 -4.24 -18.68
CA GLY A 575 -6.37 -4.94 -18.06
C GLY A 575 -6.97 -6.01 -18.98
N LEU A 576 -7.18 -5.67 -20.26
CA LEU A 576 -7.71 -6.62 -21.24
C LEU A 576 -6.69 -7.73 -21.59
N ALA A 577 -5.40 -7.40 -21.70
CA ALA A 577 -4.36 -8.41 -21.88
C ALA A 577 -4.29 -9.38 -20.69
N SER A 578 -4.57 -8.91 -19.47
CA SER A 578 -4.63 -9.76 -18.28
C SER A 578 -5.81 -10.72 -18.33
N PHE A 579 -6.97 -10.28 -18.85
CA PHE A 579 -8.10 -11.15 -19.14
C PHE A 579 -7.75 -12.25 -20.14
N PHE A 580 -7.17 -11.90 -21.29
CA PHE A 580 -6.77 -12.89 -22.30
C PHE A 580 -5.69 -13.85 -21.78
N SER A 581 -4.77 -13.35 -20.96
CA SER A 581 -3.76 -14.19 -20.30
C SER A 581 -4.45 -15.27 -19.44
N GLY A 582 -5.36 -14.87 -18.55
CA GLY A 582 -6.10 -15.82 -17.72
C GLY A 582 -6.96 -16.79 -18.56
N LEU A 583 -7.56 -16.31 -19.65
CA LEU A 583 -8.36 -17.14 -20.58
C LEU A 583 -7.51 -18.25 -21.23
N ALA A 584 -6.29 -17.91 -21.66
CA ALA A 584 -5.34 -18.85 -22.23
C ALA A 584 -4.64 -19.74 -21.17
N GLY A 585 -4.92 -19.52 -19.88
CA GLY A 585 -4.19 -20.17 -18.79
C GLY A 585 -2.74 -19.69 -18.68
N ILE A 586 -2.43 -18.51 -19.23
CA ILE A 586 -1.18 -17.77 -19.05
C ILE A 586 -1.32 -16.97 -17.75
N SER A 587 -0.71 -17.44 -16.67
CA SER A 587 -0.71 -16.73 -15.40
C SER A 587 0.28 -15.56 -15.45
N LYS A 588 -0.22 -14.32 -15.55
CA LYS A 588 0.57 -13.12 -15.22
C LYS A 588 0.75 -13.06 -13.70
N GLY A 589 1.88 -13.58 -13.25
CA GLY A 589 2.26 -13.76 -11.85
C GLY A 589 3.27 -14.88 -11.64
N ASP A 590 3.32 -15.84 -12.58
CA ASP A 590 4.14 -17.05 -12.48
C ASP A 590 5.18 -17.17 -13.61
N GLU A 591 5.61 -16.06 -14.23
CA GLU A 591 6.82 -16.12 -15.08
C GLU A 591 8.12 -16.14 -14.25
N GLY A 592 8.01 -16.03 -12.92
CA GLY A 592 9.13 -16.23 -11.99
C GLY A 592 9.06 -17.54 -11.20
N TRP A 593 7.90 -17.86 -10.62
CA TRP A 593 7.76 -18.97 -9.66
C TRP A 593 6.59 -19.88 -10.01
N GLU A 594 6.80 -21.20 -10.14
CA GLU A 594 5.72 -22.15 -10.42
C GLU A 594 4.78 -22.32 -9.21
N LYS A 595 3.48 -22.45 -9.50
CA LYS A 595 2.34 -22.89 -8.66
C LYS A 595 2.62 -23.22 -7.17
N LEU A 596 1.74 -22.67 -6.32
CA LEU A 596 1.44 -23.08 -4.94
C LEU A 596 1.51 -24.61 -4.74
N PRO A 597 1.86 -25.10 -3.51
CA PRO A 597 2.32 -26.46 -3.26
C PRO A 597 1.50 -27.54 -3.98
N HIS A 598 2.21 -28.49 -4.60
CA HIS A 598 1.58 -29.64 -5.27
C HIS A 598 0.93 -30.57 -4.24
N GLU A 599 -0.06 -31.36 -4.67
CA GLU A 599 -0.73 -32.34 -3.79
C GLU A 599 0.25 -33.36 -3.18
N ASP A 600 1.37 -33.62 -3.84
CA ASP A 600 2.43 -34.54 -3.38
C ASP A 600 3.47 -33.86 -2.46
N ASP A 601 3.39 -32.55 -2.25
CA ASP A 601 4.32 -31.81 -1.39
C ASP A 601 4.02 -32.09 0.10
N ASP A 602 5.05 -32.36 0.89
CA ASP A 602 4.90 -32.56 2.34
C ASP A 602 4.33 -31.27 2.97
N PRO A 603 3.17 -31.30 3.64
CA PRO A 603 2.51 -30.10 4.12
C PRO A 603 3.32 -29.32 5.17
N GLU A 604 4.23 -30.00 5.89
CA GLU A 604 4.93 -29.43 7.05
C GLU A 604 6.45 -29.39 6.89
N ASP A 605 6.99 -29.56 5.69
CA ASP A 605 8.45 -29.50 5.46
C ASP A 605 9.05 -28.08 5.59
N VAL A 606 8.19 -27.06 5.65
CA VAL A 606 8.52 -25.69 6.05
C VAL A 606 7.41 -25.17 6.96
N LEU A 607 7.79 -24.64 8.12
CA LEU A 607 6.87 -23.99 9.06
C LEU A 607 7.03 -22.48 8.96
N PHE A 608 5.92 -21.77 8.78
CA PHE A 608 5.89 -20.31 8.78
C PHE A 608 5.21 -19.82 10.05
N SER A 609 5.76 -18.79 10.69
CA SER A 609 5.09 -18.11 11.80
C SER A 609 5.22 -16.59 11.67
N SER A 610 4.29 -15.90 12.32
CA SER A 610 4.22 -14.43 12.34
C SER A 610 4.04 -13.97 13.78
N LEU A 611 4.91 -13.08 14.25
CA LEU A 611 4.85 -12.49 15.58
C LEU A 611 5.13 -10.99 15.46
N TYR A 612 4.13 -10.16 15.70
CA TYR A 612 4.24 -8.70 15.49
C TYR A 612 4.84 -8.36 14.11
N GLY A 613 5.99 -7.67 14.07
CA GLY A 613 6.71 -7.35 12.84
C GLY A 613 7.60 -8.47 12.30
N LEU A 614 7.80 -9.56 13.04
CA LEU A 614 8.66 -10.68 12.64
C LEU A 614 7.89 -11.69 11.78
N ARG A 615 8.57 -12.21 10.77
CA ARG A 615 8.15 -13.37 9.98
C ARG A 615 9.25 -14.42 10.04
N THR A 616 8.91 -15.64 10.45
CA THR A 616 9.89 -16.72 10.60
C THR A 616 9.62 -17.81 9.57
N ILE A 617 10.69 -18.25 8.90
CA ILE A 617 10.75 -19.42 8.03
C ILE A 617 11.57 -20.48 8.75
N GLN A 618 10.96 -21.61 9.05
CA GLN A 618 11.62 -22.71 9.76
C GLN A 618 11.65 -23.96 8.88
N LEU A 619 12.85 -24.38 8.49
CA LEU A 619 13.08 -25.58 7.68
C LEU A 619 12.82 -26.83 8.54
N ASN A 620 11.84 -27.64 8.20
CA ASN A 620 11.30 -28.66 9.10
C ASN A 620 11.44 -30.08 8.54
N ARG A 621 12.69 -30.48 8.27
CA ARG A 621 13.05 -31.87 7.91
C ARG A 621 14.21 -32.37 8.77
N PRO A 622 14.13 -32.34 10.12
CA PRO A 622 15.27 -32.60 11.00
C PRO A 622 15.87 -34.00 10.84
N LYS A 623 15.05 -35.01 10.48
CA LYS A 623 15.52 -36.38 10.21
C LYS A 623 16.44 -36.49 8.98
N LYS A 624 16.37 -35.52 8.07
CA LYS A 624 17.23 -35.39 6.89
C LYS A 624 18.17 -34.18 7.01
N TYR A 625 18.40 -33.66 8.21
CA TYR A 625 19.26 -32.49 8.42
C TYR A 625 18.81 -31.25 7.63
N ASN A 626 17.49 -31.08 7.48
CA ASN A 626 16.85 -29.92 6.84
C ASN A 626 17.28 -29.67 5.38
N VAL A 627 17.71 -30.71 4.65
CA VAL A 627 18.06 -30.56 3.23
C VAL A 627 16.89 -30.00 2.42
N VAL A 628 17.19 -29.00 1.59
CA VAL A 628 16.19 -28.30 0.76
C VAL A 628 15.78 -29.17 -0.43
N ASN A 629 14.48 -29.24 -0.71
CA ASN A 629 13.92 -29.95 -1.87
C ASN A 629 12.94 -29.05 -2.63
N GLY A 630 12.47 -29.50 -3.80
CA GLY A 630 11.55 -28.69 -4.61
C GLY A 630 10.27 -28.25 -3.89
N SER A 631 9.75 -29.09 -2.98
CA SER A 631 8.57 -28.79 -2.15
C SER A 631 8.81 -27.60 -1.22
N MET A 632 9.93 -27.58 -0.49
CA MET A 632 10.29 -26.47 0.40
C MET A 632 10.49 -25.16 -0.38
N ILE A 633 11.18 -25.21 -1.52
CA ILE A 633 11.43 -24.01 -2.33
C ILE A 633 10.09 -23.42 -2.83
N ARG A 634 9.14 -24.29 -3.24
CA ARG A 634 7.76 -23.90 -3.62
C ARG A 634 6.93 -23.26 -2.53
N LYS A 635 7.28 -23.49 -1.27
CA LYS A 635 6.62 -22.82 -0.14
C LYS A 635 7.34 -21.52 0.25
N ILE A 636 8.67 -21.51 0.22
CA ILE A 636 9.49 -20.38 0.69
C ILE A 636 9.39 -19.19 -0.28
N ALA A 637 9.58 -19.41 -1.58
CA ALA A 637 9.67 -18.30 -2.53
C ALA A 637 8.38 -17.46 -2.63
N PRO A 638 7.16 -18.05 -2.75
CA PRO A 638 5.93 -17.26 -2.73
C PRO A 638 5.76 -16.46 -1.44
N ARG A 639 6.16 -17.04 -0.30
CA ARG A 639 6.02 -16.40 1.00
C ARG A 639 6.97 -15.20 1.14
N LEU A 640 8.19 -15.30 0.62
CA LEU A 640 9.12 -14.16 0.57
C LEU A 640 8.60 -13.05 -0.35
N ILE A 641 8.01 -13.38 -1.49
CA ILE A 641 7.38 -12.41 -2.41
C ILE A 641 6.16 -11.74 -1.75
N GLU A 642 5.36 -12.49 -0.99
CA GLU A 642 4.23 -11.94 -0.25
C GLU A 642 4.70 -10.99 0.86
N TRP A 643 5.70 -11.39 1.65
CA TRP A 643 6.22 -10.57 2.74
C TRP A 643 7.02 -9.36 2.25
N SER A 644 7.66 -9.42 1.08
CA SER A 644 8.33 -8.24 0.50
C SER A 644 7.34 -7.11 0.21
N LYS A 645 6.09 -7.44 -0.13
CA LYS A 645 5.01 -6.48 -0.40
C LYS A 645 4.28 -5.99 0.87
N SER A 646 4.55 -6.59 2.03
CA SER A 646 3.83 -6.28 3.27
C SER A 646 4.60 -5.29 4.15
N ASP A 647 3.97 -4.18 4.51
CA ASP A 647 4.54 -3.23 5.49
C ASP A 647 4.51 -3.76 6.93
N MET A 648 3.70 -4.80 7.19
CA MET A 648 3.65 -5.48 8.49
C MET A 648 4.79 -6.49 8.69
N ALA A 649 5.53 -6.84 7.63
CA ALA A 649 6.69 -7.72 7.68
C ALA A 649 7.97 -6.87 7.80
N ASN A 650 8.38 -6.60 9.04
CA ASN A 650 9.51 -5.74 9.37
C ASN A 650 10.86 -6.46 9.37
N VAL A 651 10.88 -7.73 9.80
CA VAL A 651 12.07 -8.58 9.84
C VAL A 651 11.70 -9.99 9.41
N ILE A 652 12.50 -10.60 8.55
CA ILE A 652 12.37 -12.00 8.15
C ILE A 652 13.52 -12.79 8.75
N VAL A 653 13.21 -13.87 9.48
CA VAL A 653 14.18 -14.81 10.05
C VAL A 653 14.09 -16.15 9.35
N MET A 654 15.22 -16.70 8.94
CA MET A 654 15.35 -18.07 8.43
C MET A 654 16.12 -18.93 9.44
N LYS A 655 15.54 -20.07 9.85
CA LYS A 655 16.13 -21.01 10.81
C LYS A 655 15.81 -22.48 10.49
N GLY A 656 16.55 -23.41 11.08
CA GLY A 656 16.30 -24.86 10.96
C GLY A 656 15.54 -25.40 12.18
N THR A 657 14.78 -26.48 12.00
CA THR A 657 14.26 -27.28 13.11
C THR A 657 15.33 -28.24 13.63
N GLY A 658 15.43 -28.37 14.95
CA GLY A 658 16.36 -29.27 15.63
C GLY A 658 17.65 -28.57 16.04
N ASP A 659 18.59 -29.33 16.60
CA ASP A 659 19.83 -28.84 17.22
C ASP A 659 21.10 -29.22 16.44
N LYS A 660 20.96 -29.90 15.30
CA LYS A 660 22.10 -30.45 14.52
C LYS A 660 22.40 -29.68 13.24
N ALA A 661 21.38 -29.21 12.53
CA ALA A 661 21.54 -28.63 11.21
C ALA A 661 20.59 -27.46 10.99
N PHE A 662 21.14 -26.35 10.50
CA PHE A 662 20.34 -25.33 9.87
C PHE A 662 19.79 -25.87 8.54
N CYS A 663 20.69 -26.25 7.63
CA CYS A 663 20.42 -26.94 6.37
C CYS A 663 21.72 -27.55 5.81
N SER A 664 21.75 -28.86 5.58
CA SER A 664 22.96 -29.57 5.11
C SER A 664 23.02 -29.77 3.59
N GLY A 665 22.37 -28.90 2.80
CA GLY A 665 22.44 -28.91 1.33
C GLY A 665 21.08 -29.17 0.65
N GLY A 666 21.11 -29.37 -0.67
CA GLY A 666 19.95 -29.84 -1.45
C GLY A 666 19.73 -31.35 -1.32
N ASP A 667 18.51 -31.84 -1.58
CA ASP A 667 18.18 -33.27 -1.61
C ASP A 667 18.73 -33.96 -2.89
N VAL A 668 20.06 -33.95 -3.06
CA VAL A 668 20.77 -34.39 -4.27
C VAL A 668 20.60 -35.87 -4.61
N ARG A 669 20.15 -36.69 -3.66
CA ARG A 669 19.86 -38.12 -3.89
C ARG A 669 18.71 -38.30 -4.88
N GLU A 670 17.71 -37.43 -4.80
CA GLU A 670 16.57 -37.44 -5.70
C GLU A 670 16.98 -37.06 -7.12
N LEU A 671 17.92 -36.12 -7.26
CA LEU A 671 18.47 -35.71 -8.55
C LEU A 671 19.15 -36.87 -9.28
N VAL A 672 19.96 -37.67 -8.57
CA VAL A 672 20.58 -38.87 -9.16
C VAL A 672 19.55 -39.88 -9.63
N GLN A 673 18.52 -40.15 -8.81
CA GLN A 673 17.43 -41.06 -9.19
C GLN A 673 16.72 -40.58 -10.46
N TRP A 674 16.48 -39.27 -10.61
CA TRP A 674 15.92 -38.73 -11.84
C TRP A 674 16.87 -38.82 -13.02
N ASN A 675 18.16 -38.51 -12.82
CA ASN A 675 19.17 -38.58 -13.88
C ASN A 675 19.30 -40.02 -14.42
N GLU A 676 19.41 -41.01 -13.52
CA GLU A 676 19.49 -42.44 -13.88
C GLU A 676 18.21 -42.96 -14.56
N ALA A 677 17.05 -42.39 -14.22
CA ALA A 677 15.78 -42.68 -14.87
C ALA A 677 15.56 -41.94 -16.21
N GLY A 678 16.58 -41.25 -16.75
CA GLY A 678 16.47 -40.47 -17.98
C GLY A 678 15.63 -39.19 -17.84
N LYS A 679 15.42 -38.69 -16.62
CA LYS A 679 14.59 -37.52 -16.28
C LYS A 679 15.44 -36.33 -15.83
N ALA A 680 16.61 -36.13 -16.41
CA ALA A 680 17.53 -35.03 -16.07
C ALA A 680 16.88 -33.63 -16.14
N HIS A 681 15.85 -33.45 -16.96
CA HIS A 681 15.06 -32.20 -17.01
C HIS A 681 14.45 -31.83 -15.64
N LYS A 682 14.08 -32.80 -14.79
CA LYS A 682 13.59 -32.54 -13.44
C LYS A 682 14.69 -31.99 -12.54
N SER A 683 15.90 -32.53 -12.65
CA SER A 683 17.06 -32.06 -11.89
C SER A 683 17.45 -30.64 -12.30
N LYS A 684 17.43 -30.34 -13.62
CA LYS A 684 17.60 -28.97 -14.14
C LYS A 684 16.54 -28.01 -13.58
N ALA A 685 15.27 -28.44 -13.57
CA ALA A 685 14.17 -27.65 -13.03
C ALA A 685 14.24 -27.43 -11.50
N PHE A 686 14.95 -28.31 -10.76
CA PHE A 686 15.24 -28.09 -9.35
C PHE A 686 16.25 -26.94 -9.16
N PHE A 687 17.35 -26.92 -9.92
CA PHE A 687 18.33 -25.84 -9.84
C PHE A 687 17.79 -24.50 -10.36
N ASP A 688 16.94 -24.51 -11.39
CA ASP A 688 16.20 -23.31 -11.82
C ASP A 688 15.47 -22.66 -10.65
N LYS A 689 14.74 -23.48 -9.88
CA LYS A 689 13.99 -23.07 -8.70
C LYS A 689 14.89 -22.62 -7.54
N GLU A 690 15.92 -23.39 -7.22
CA GLU A 690 16.84 -23.08 -6.12
C GLU A 690 17.54 -21.75 -6.35
N TYR A 691 18.09 -21.52 -7.55
CA TYR A 691 18.85 -20.31 -7.84
C TYR A 691 17.96 -19.06 -7.94
N LYS A 692 16.72 -19.21 -8.40
CA LYS A 692 15.69 -18.16 -8.30
C LYS A 692 15.41 -17.76 -6.85
N LEU A 693 15.29 -18.73 -5.93
CA LEU A 693 15.10 -18.45 -4.51
C LEU A 693 16.35 -17.78 -3.90
N ASN A 694 17.55 -18.26 -4.21
CA ASN A 694 18.78 -17.65 -3.67
C ASN A 694 18.97 -16.22 -4.16
N HIS A 695 18.67 -15.94 -5.44
CA HIS A 695 18.69 -14.59 -5.99
C HIS A 695 17.63 -13.67 -5.37
N LEU A 696 16.42 -14.20 -5.14
CA LEU A 696 15.36 -13.48 -4.42
C LEU A 696 15.80 -13.09 -3.00
N ILE A 697 16.49 -13.99 -2.28
CA ILE A 697 17.06 -13.68 -0.95
C ILE A 697 18.13 -12.59 -1.07
N ALA A 698 19.02 -12.67 -2.07
CA ALA A 698 20.08 -11.69 -2.29
C ALA A 698 19.56 -10.29 -2.64
N SER A 699 18.41 -10.21 -3.30
CA SER A 699 17.81 -8.97 -3.81
C SER A 699 16.66 -8.45 -2.94
N LEU A 700 16.45 -9.03 -1.76
CA LEU A 700 15.27 -8.73 -0.95
C LEU A 700 15.34 -7.32 -0.36
N GLU A 701 14.31 -6.51 -0.58
CA GLU A 701 14.21 -5.14 -0.04
C GLU A 701 13.67 -5.07 1.40
N LYS A 702 13.62 -6.21 2.09
CA LYS A 702 13.23 -6.32 3.51
C LYS A 702 14.40 -6.88 4.34
N PRO A 703 14.55 -6.50 5.61
CA PRO A 703 15.57 -7.08 6.48
C PRO A 703 15.44 -8.60 6.60
N TYR A 704 16.48 -9.32 6.21
CA TYR A 704 16.56 -10.78 6.29
C TYR A 704 17.73 -11.21 7.18
N VAL A 705 17.45 -12.10 8.13
CA VAL A 705 18.40 -12.62 9.11
C VAL A 705 18.44 -14.15 9.04
N ALA A 706 19.64 -14.72 8.84
CA ALA A 706 19.84 -16.18 8.83
C ALA A 706 20.45 -16.66 10.15
N PHE A 707 19.77 -17.59 10.84
CA PHE A 707 20.32 -18.29 11.99
C PHE A 707 20.99 -19.58 11.53
N MET A 708 22.31 -19.56 11.35
CA MET A 708 23.11 -20.69 10.90
C MET A 708 23.42 -21.67 12.05
N ASP A 709 22.44 -21.94 12.92
CA ASP A 709 22.61 -22.81 14.09
C ASP A 709 22.67 -24.29 13.68
N GLY A 710 23.88 -24.82 13.56
CA GLY A 710 24.16 -26.18 13.08
C GLY A 710 24.83 -26.22 11.71
N ILE A 711 24.88 -27.43 11.12
CA ILE A 711 25.42 -27.68 9.78
C ILE A 711 24.75 -26.76 8.73
N THR A 712 25.58 -26.05 7.97
CA THR A 712 25.20 -25.11 6.90
C THR A 712 26.06 -25.41 5.66
N MET A 713 25.52 -26.20 4.73
CA MET A 713 26.26 -26.68 3.54
C MET A 713 25.39 -26.56 2.27
N GLY A 714 26.00 -26.43 1.09
CA GLY A 714 25.31 -26.39 -0.21
C GLY A 714 24.12 -25.43 -0.23
N GLY A 715 22.92 -25.92 -0.57
CA GLY A 715 21.67 -25.14 -0.50
C GLY A 715 21.44 -24.37 0.81
N GLY A 716 21.92 -24.86 1.96
CA GLY A 716 21.88 -24.11 3.22
C GLY A 716 22.76 -22.87 3.24
N VAL A 717 23.92 -22.93 2.57
CA VAL A 717 24.74 -21.75 2.29
C VAL A 717 23.98 -20.78 1.40
N GLY A 718 23.32 -21.26 0.34
CA GLY A 718 22.49 -20.44 -0.55
C GLY A 718 21.32 -19.71 0.15
N LEU A 719 20.74 -20.31 1.18
CA LEU A 719 19.66 -19.70 1.98
C LEU A 719 20.15 -18.68 3.02
N SER A 720 21.46 -18.58 3.25
CA SER A 720 22.06 -17.81 4.34
C SER A 720 23.10 -16.78 3.89
N VAL A 721 24.03 -17.12 3.00
CA VAL A 721 25.21 -16.29 2.68
C VAL A 721 24.86 -14.95 2.03
N HIS A 722 23.76 -14.90 1.30
CA HIS A 722 23.27 -13.67 0.66
C HIS A 722 22.47 -12.76 1.59
N ALA A 723 22.12 -13.23 2.80
CA ALA A 723 21.48 -12.39 3.80
C ALA A 723 22.45 -11.31 4.28
N PRO A 724 22.01 -10.05 4.49
CA PRO A 724 22.87 -9.02 5.06
C PRO A 724 23.30 -9.33 6.50
N LEU A 725 22.47 -10.06 7.26
CA LEU A 725 22.72 -10.43 8.65
C LEU A 725 22.72 -11.95 8.81
N ARG A 726 23.87 -12.50 9.22
CA ARG A 726 24.15 -13.94 9.26
C ARG A 726 24.75 -14.27 10.61
N ILE A 727 24.02 -15.06 11.40
CA ILE A 727 24.40 -15.39 12.77
C ILE A 727 24.95 -16.80 12.80
N ALA A 728 26.23 -16.94 13.15
CA ALA A 728 26.83 -18.21 13.54
C ALA A 728 26.66 -18.46 15.04
N THR A 729 26.69 -19.73 15.42
CA THR A 729 26.67 -20.23 16.80
C THR A 729 27.83 -21.18 17.03
N GLU A 730 27.98 -21.69 18.26
CA GLU A 730 28.94 -22.75 18.56
C GLU A 730 28.70 -24.05 17.77
N ARG A 731 27.51 -24.21 17.17
CA ARG A 731 27.11 -25.39 16.40
C ARG A 731 27.30 -25.21 14.89
N THR A 732 27.57 -24.00 14.42
CA THR A 732 27.70 -23.73 12.98
C THR A 732 28.85 -24.54 12.40
N GLU A 733 28.56 -25.32 11.36
CA GLU A 733 29.58 -25.94 10.51
C GLU A 733 29.30 -25.55 9.07
N PHE A 734 30.10 -24.61 8.56
CA PHE A 734 30.04 -24.12 7.19
C PHE A 734 30.93 -24.97 6.30
N ALA A 735 30.42 -25.44 5.15
CA ALA A 735 31.26 -26.02 4.11
C ALA A 735 30.57 -25.96 2.73
N MET A 736 31.39 -26.02 1.68
CA MET A 736 30.97 -26.24 0.29
C MET A 736 31.53 -27.60 -0.19
N PRO A 737 30.93 -28.75 0.21
CA PRO A 737 31.47 -30.08 -0.05
C PRO A 737 31.22 -30.59 -1.48
N GLU A 738 30.77 -29.76 -2.41
CA GLU A 738 30.29 -30.14 -3.75
C GLU A 738 31.34 -30.91 -4.56
N THR A 739 32.62 -30.53 -4.48
CA THR A 739 33.71 -31.23 -5.18
C THR A 739 33.92 -32.68 -4.69
N LYS A 740 33.47 -33.00 -3.46
CA LYS A 740 33.50 -34.37 -2.89
C LYS A 740 32.47 -35.29 -3.54
N ILE A 741 31.39 -34.72 -4.06
CA ILE A 741 30.27 -35.46 -4.68
C ILE A 741 30.24 -35.32 -6.20
N GLY A 742 31.32 -34.82 -6.81
CA GLY A 742 31.38 -34.65 -8.27
C GLY A 742 30.55 -33.48 -8.79
N PHE A 743 30.33 -32.46 -7.96
CA PHE A 743 29.63 -31.23 -8.32
C PHE A 743 30.53 -30.01 -8.12
N PHE A 744 30.09 -28.84 -8.56
CA PHE A 744 30.80 -27.58 -8.38
C PHE A 744 30.15 -26.74 -7.26
N PRO A 745 30.90 -25.85 -6.58
CA PRO A 745 30.31 -24.90 -5.62
C PRO A 745 29.32 -23.98 -6.35
N ASP A 746 28.07 -24.00 -5.93
CA ASP A 746 26.95 -23.32 -6.59
C ASP A 746 26.24 -22.33 -5.65
N VAL A 747 24.95 -22.06 -5.89
CA VAL A 747 24.10 -21.18 -5.09
C VAL A 747 24.71 -19.79 -4.84
N GLY A 748 25.38 -19.23 -5.84
CA GLY A 748 26.06 -17.94 -5.77
C GLY A 748 27.49 -18.00 -5.20
N ALA A 749 28.06 -19.19 -5.01
CA ALA A 749 29.44 -19.37 -4.57
C ALA A 749 30.47 -18.71 -5.50
N SER A 750 30.19 -18.65 -6.80
CA SER A 750 31.01 -17.89 -7.75
C SER A 750 31.04 -16.39 -7.47
N PHE A 751 30.07 -15.87 -6.72
CA PHE A 751 30.02 -14.47 -6.31
C PHE A 751 30.72 -14.25 -4.97
N PHE A 752 30.36 -15.01 -3.92
CA PHE A 752 30.84 -14.70 -2.56
C PHE A 752 32.21 -15.29 -2.22
N LEU A 753 32.56 -16.49 -2.71
CA LEU A 753 33.86 -17.10 -2.39
C LEU A 753 35.04 -16.30 -2.97
N PRO A 754 35.01 -15.81 -4.23
CA PRO A 754 36.12 -15.00 -4.75
C PRO A 754 36.32 -13.66 -4.03
N ARG A 755 35.30 -13.19 -3.30
CA ARG A 755 35.33 -11.96 -2.51
C ARG A 755 35.75 -12.18 -1.06
N MET A 756 35.98 -13.43 -0.66
CA MET A 756 36.61 -13.70 0.63
C MET A 756 38.07 -13.21 0.63
N PRO A 757 38.64 -12.88 1.80
CA PRO A 757 40.01 -12.38 1.88
C PRO A 757 41.05 -13.30 1.19
N GLY A 758 41.85 -12.71 0.30
CA GLY A 758 42.85 -13.42 -0.51
C GLY A 758 42.28 -14.64 -1.24
N TYR A 759 42.95 -15.80 -1.12
CA TYR A 759 42.53 -17.01 -1.81
C TYR A 759 41.81 -18.04 -0.92
N THR A 760 41.31 -17.64 0.26
CA THR A 760 40.59 -18.57 1.16
C THR A 760 39.32 -19.14 0.52
N GLY A 761 38.59 -18.33 -0.25
CA GLY A 761 37.41 -18.82 -0.97
C GLY A 761 37.76 -19.86 -2.03
N THR A 762 38.88 -19.69 -2.74
CA THR A 762 39.37 -20.71 -3.68
C THR A 762 39.78 -21.98 -2.94
N TYR A 763 40.49 -21.87 -1.81
CA TYR A 763 40.82 -23.02 -0.96
C TYR A 763 39.57 -23.80 -0.54
N LEU A 764 38.56 -23.12 0.01
CA LEU A 764 37.31 -23.73 0.46
C LEU A 764 36.52 -24.36 -0.71
N ALA A 765 36.45 -23.68 -1.84
CA ALA A 765 35.79 -24.17 -3.06
C ALA A 765 36.39 -25.48 -3.58
N LEU A 766 37.72 -25.59 -3.63
CA LEU A 766 38.39 -26.77 -4.20
C LEU A 766 38.43 -27.95 -3.23
N THR A 767 38.78 -27.68 -1.97
CA THR A 767 38.96 -28.73 -0.95
C THR A 767 37.65 -29.22 -0.36
N GLY A 768 36.61 -28.38 -0.34
CA GLY A 768 35.37 -28.60 0.40
C GLY A 768 35.59 -28.75 1.90
N ASP A 769 36.62 -28.11 2.44
CA ASP A 769 36.93 -28.10 3.87
C ASP A 769 35.87 -27.32 4.68
N SER A 770 35.79 -27.57 5.99
CA SER A 770 34.76 -26.94 6.84
C SER A 770 35.33 -25.92 7.83
N LEU A 771 34.55 -24.87 8.06
CA LEU A 771 34.78 -23.87 9.12
C LEU A 771 33.73 -24.07 10.21
N LYS A 772 34.16 -23.98 11.48
CA LYS A 772 33.31 -24.29 12.63
C LYS A 772 33.21 -23.10 13.58
N GLY A 773 32.02 -22.91 14.14
CA GLY A 773 31.78 -21.96 15.21
C GLY A 773 32.27 -20.55 14.90
N ALA A 774 33.10 -20.01 15.79
CA ALA A 774 33.68 -18.67 15.67
C ALA A 774 34.52 -18.48 14.39
N ASN A 775 35.08 -19.55 13.82
CA ASN A 775 35.86 -19.45 12.59
C ASN A 775 35.03 -19.13 11.34
N VAL A 776 33.73 -19.39 11.37
CA VAL A 776 32.81 -18.93 10.31
C VAL A 776 32.64 -17.40 10.37
N PHE A 777 32.66 -16.84 11.58
CA PHE A 777 32.62 -15.40 11.82
C PHE A 777 33.96 -14.73 11.48
N TYR A 778 35.10 -15.27 11.93
CA TYR A 778 36.43 -14.73 11.61
C TYR A 778 36.72 -14.72 10.10
N ALA A 779 36.19 -15.69 9.35
CA ALA A 779 36.34 -15.76 7.90
C ALA A 779 35.46 -14.75 7.13
N GLY A 780 34.58 -14.01 7.81
CA GLY A 780 33.64 -13.06 7.21
C GLY A 780 32.37 -13.68 6.62
N ILE A 781 32.22 -15.01 6.71
CA ILE A 781 31.01 -15.70 6.25
C ILE A 781 29.84 -15.37 7.17
N ALA A 782 30.00 -15.41 8.49
CA ALA A 782 28.99 -14.91 9.42
C ALA A 782 29.25 -13.43 9.73
N THR A 783 28.20 -12.62 9.88
CA THR A 783 28.34 -11.23 10.33
C THR A 783 28.30 -11.10 11.85
N HIS A 784 27.70 -12.06 12.55
CA HIS A 784 27.61 -12.08 14.01
C HIS A 784 27.85 -13.49 14.54
N TYR A 785 28.30 -13.59 15.80
CA TYR A 785 28.47 -14.85 16.52
C TYR A 785 27.77 -14.76 17.88
N LEU A 786 26.83 -15.67 18.13
CA LEU A 786 26.03 -15.74 19.35
C LEU A 786 25.97 -17.18 19.85
N HIS A 787 25.91 -17.39 21.16
CA HIS A 787 25.61 -18.71 21.68
C HIS A 787 24.17 -19.11 21.34
N SER A 788 23.95 -20.37 20.94
CA SER A 788 22.64 -20.87 20.47
C SER A 788 21.48 -20.63 21.47
N THR A 789 21.79 -20.63 22.77
CA THR A 789 20.80 -20.38 23.84
C THR A 789 20.20 -18.97 23.82
N SER A 790 20.87 -18.00 23.19
CA SER A 790 20.39 -16.61 23.10
C SER A 790 19.42 -16.40 21.93
N LEU A 791 19.37 -17.32 20.96
CA LEU A 791 18.57 -17.16 19.74
C LEU A 791 17.06 -16.97 20.01
N PRO A 792 16.40 -17.71 20.94
CA PRO A 792 14.97 -17.50 21.22
C PRO A 792 14.67 -16.11 21.80
N ALA A 793 15.56 -15.60 22.66
CA ALA A 793 15.42 -14.27 23.24
C ALA A 793 15.65 -13.18 22.18
N LEU A 794 16.65 -13.37 21.30
CA LEU A 794 16.86 -12.50 20.15
C LEU A 794 15.65 -12.49 19.21
N GLU A 795 15.08 -13.65 18.88
CA GLU A 795 13.88 -13.75 18.02
C GLU A 795 12.71 -12.96 18.60
N SER A 796 12.49 -13.07 19.91
CA SER A 796 11.47 -12.28 20.61
C SER A 796 11.76 -10.77 20.51
N ARG A 797 13.02 -10.37 20.70
CA ARG A 797 13.42 -8.97 20.60
C ARG A 797 13.28 -8.40 19.19
N LEU A 798 13.61 -9.18 18.15
CA LEU A 798 13.44 -8.80 16.76
C LEU A 798 11.97 -8.54 16.40
N ALA A 799 11.05 -9.29 17.01
CA ALA A 799 9.61 -9.09 16.80
C ALA A 799 9.08 -7.77 17.38
N GLU A 800 9.70 -7.25 18.42
CA GLU A 800 9.32 -5.99 19.06
C GLU A 800 9.76 -4.75 18.27
N LEU A 801 10.72 -4.91 17.34
CA LEU A 801 11.23 -3.79 16.56
C LEU A 801 10.13 -3.21 15.66
N ARG A 802 10.02 -1.88 15.70
CA ARG A 802 9.19 -1.08 14.79
C ARG A 802 10.06 -0.07 14.07
N PHE A 803 9.77 0.12 12.80
CA PHE A 803 10.45 1.07 11.93
C PHE A 803 9.42 2.10 11.45
N GLY A 804 9.85 3.31 11.16
CA GLY A 804 9.02 4.22 10.37
C GLY A 804 8.88 3.68 8.96
N ASP A 805 7.72 3.87 8.32
CA ASP A 805 7.46 3.32 6.99
C ASP A 805 8.47 3.83 5.95
N PHE A 806 8.95 5.06 6.12
CA PHE A 806 9.96 5.70 5.27
C PHE A 806 11.42 5.39 5.65
N ASP A 807 11.67 4.58 6.70
CA ASP A 807 13.04 4.24 7.09
C ASP A 807 13.70 3.38 5.99
N PRO A 808 14.83 3.81 5.41
CA PRO A 808 15.49 3.05 4.36
C PRO A 808 16.04 1.73 4.90
N LEU A 809 16.15 0.71 4.04
CA LEU A 809 16.62 -0.63 4.41
C LEU A 809 17.94 -0.59 5.18
N LYS A 810 18.86 0.29 4.80
CA LYS A 810 20.14 0.54 5.50
C LYS A 810 19.95 0.85 6.99
N THR A 811 19.02 1.74 7.31
CA THR A 811 18.72 2.16 8.69
C THR A 811 18.09 1.01 9.47
N ARG A 812 17.14 0.30 8.85
CA ARG A 812 16.48 -0.86 9.47
C ARG A 812 17.51 -1.95 9.81
N LEU A 813 18.38 -2.30 8.86
CA LEU A 813 19.46 -3.28 9.05
C LEU A 813 20.46 -2.85 10.12
N ALA A 814 20.80 -1.55 10.21
CA ALA A 814 21.70 -1.04 11.25
C ALA A 814 21.09 -1.17 12.65
N THR A 815 19.79 -0.88 12.80
CA THR A 815 19.05 -1.08 14.06
C THR A 815 18.99 -2.55 14.44
N ILE A 816 18.73 -3.43 13.47
CA ILE A 816 18.68 -4.88 13.70
C ILE A 816 20.06 -5.41 14.08
N SER A 817 21.12 -5.02 13.38
CA SER A 817 22.49 -5.39 13.72
C SER A 817 22.85 -4.94 15.13
N ALA A 818 22.54 -3.68 15.50
CA ALA A 818 22.75 -3.19 16.86
C ALA A 818 21.97 -4.01 17.90
N THR A 819 20.75 -4.43 17.57
CA THR A 819 19.93 -5.30 18.43
C THR A 819 20.57 -6.68 18.57
N ILE A 820 21.13 -7.26 17.50
CA ILE A 820 21.83 -8.56 17.56
C ILE A 820 23.06 -8.46 18.47
N GLU A 821 23.80 -7.35 18.43
CA GLU A 821 24.96 -7.10 19.30
C GLU A 821 24.60 -7.04 20.79
N GLU A 822 23.35 -6.78 21.16
CA GLU A 822 22.92 -6.82 22.57
C GLU A 822 22.92 -8.24 23.16
N PHE A 823 22.90 -9.27 22.30
CA PHE A 823 22.79 -10.69 22.71
C PHE A 823 24.10 -11.48 22.55
N VAL A 824 25.19 -10.82 22.15
CA VAL A 824 26.49 -11.48 22.02
C VAL A 824 27.08 -11.80 23.39
N THR A 825 27.56 -13.03 23.56
CA THR A 825 28.06 -13.54 24.85
C THR A 825 29.58 -13.56 24.97
N GLY A 826 30.30 -13.04 23.97
CA GLY A 826 31.75 -13.19 23.84
C GLY A 826 32.14 -14.34 22.91
N LEU A 827 33.33 -14.23 22.32
CA LEU A 827 33.96 -15.28 21.52
C LEU A 827 34.68 -16.30 22.43
N PRO A 828 34.79 -17.58 22.02
CA PRO A 828 35.52 -18.58 22.79
C PRO A 828 37.01 -18.22 22.89
N TYR A 829 37.53 -18.09 24.11
CA TYR A 829 38.93 -17.70 24.36
C TYR A 829 39.97 -18.75 23.93
N ASN A 830 39.54 -20.00 23.74
CA ASN A 830 40.36 -21.15 23.39
C ASN A 830 40.25 -21.54 21.91
N GLU A 831 39.49 -20.81 21.09
CA GLU A 831 39.35 -21.05 19.65
C GLU A 831 39.98 -19.91 18.85
N PRO A 832 41.29 -19.99 18.55
CA PRO A 832 41.95 -18.99 17.71
C PRO A 832 41.45 -19.06 16.26
N ILE A 833 41.76 -18.01 15.49
CA ILE A 833 41.52 -17.97 14.04
C ILE A 833 42.29 -19.13 13.39
N ALA A 834 41.56 -20.10 12.84
CA ALA A 834 42.08 -21.34 12.28
C ALA A 834 42.90 -21.08 11.00
N LEU A 835 42.38 -20.22 10.11
CA LEU A 835 43.07 -19.80 8.90
C LEU A 835 43.82 -18.48 9.17
N SER A 836 44.93 -18.56 9.92
CA SER A 836 45.74 -17.40 10.29
C SER A 836 47.24 -17.59 10.00
N GLY A 837 47.99 -16.48 10.06
CA GLY A 837 49.45 -16.48 10.07
C GLY A 837 50.07 -17.20 8.86
N GLU A 838 51.00 -18.13 9.10
CA GLU A 838 51.72 -18.82 8.03
C GLU A 838 50.86 -19.77 7.20
N ILE A 839 49.83 -20.39 7.79
CA ILE A 839 48.87 -21.21 7.02
C ILE A 839 48.06 -20.32 6.09
N ARG A 840 47.58 -19.17 6.59
CA ARG A 840 46.84 -18.19 5.78
C ARG A 840 47.70 -17.63 4.64
N LYS A 841 48.99 -17.37 4.86
CA LYS A 841 49.94 -16.98 3.80
C LYS A 841 50.19 -18.11 2.80
N ALA A 842 50.30 -19.36 3.26
CA ALA A 842 50.46 -20.52 2.38
C ALA A 842 49.23 -20.71 1.47
N ILE A 843 48.02 -20.51 1.98
CA ILE A 843 46.80 -20.49 1.17
C ILE A 843 46.92 -19.45 0.05
N ASP A 844 47.30 -18.22 0.37
CA ASP A 844 47.46 -17.16 -0.64
C ASP A 844 48.51 -17.52 -1.71
N ARG A 845 49.64 -18.10 -1.31
CA ARG A 845 50.71 -18.49 -2.24
C ARG A 845 50.34 -19.69 -3.10
N CYS A 846 49.65 -20.68 -2.56
CA CYS A 846 49.36 -21.93 -3.27
C CYS A 846 48.12 -21.85 -4.16
N PHE A 847 47.11 -21.07 -3.76
CA PHE A 847 45.82 -21.02 -4.46
C PHE A 847 45.66 -19.79 -5.37
N CYS A 848 46.72 -19.00 -5.60
CA CYS A 848 46.69 -17.84 -6.48
C CYS A 848 46.69 -18.18 -7.98
N PHE A 849 47.19 -19.36 -8.36
CA PHE A 849 47.38 -19.76 -9.75
C PHE A 849 46.07 -20.06 -10.49
N ASP A 850 46.07 -19.93 -11.82
CA ASP A 850 44.89 -20.16 -12.66
C ASP A 850 44.73 -21.61 -13.12
N THR A 851 45.72 -22.45 -12.85
CA THR A 851 45.70 -23.87 -13.25
C THR A 851 45.91 -24.81 -12.06
N VAL A 852 45.21 -25.94 -12.10
CA VAL A 852 45.31 -26.98 -11.06
C VAL A 852 46.74 -27.54 -10.93
N PRO A 853 47.48 -27.82 -12.02
CA PRO A 853 48.85 -28.31 -11.91
C PRO A 853 49.82 -27.32 -11.24
N GLU A 854 49.57 -26.01 -11.33
CA GLU A 854 50.35 -25.01 -10.61
C GLU A 854 50.03 -25.01 -9.12
N ILE A 855 48.76 -25.12 -8.75
CA ILE A 855 48.33 -25.24 -7.35
C ILE A 855 48.94 -26.48 -6.70
N LEU A 856 48.91 -27.63 -7.38
CA LEU A 856 49.50 -28.88 -6.86
C LEU A 856 51.01 -28.73 -6.66
N ARG A 857 51.74 -28.22 -7.66
CA ARG A 857 53.18 -27.97 -7.54
C ARG A 857 53.51 -26.97 -6.42
N ALA A 858 52.68 -25.94 -6.24
CA ALA A 858 52.88 -24.98 -5.16
C ALA A 858 52.70 -25.63 -3.79
N LEU A 859 51.68 -26.48 -3.61
CA LEU A 859 51.47 -27.24 -2.38
C LEU A 859 52.60 -28.25 -2.12
N GLU A 860 53.10 -28.93 -3.15
CA GLU A 860 54.25 -29.84 -3.04
C GLU A 860 55.54 -29.11 -2.66
N ALA A 861 55.71 -27.88 -3.13
CA ALA A 861 56.87 -27.03 -2.88
C ALA A 861 56.83 -26.34 -1.51
N GLU A 862 55.68 -26.31 -0.82
CA GLU A 862 55.57 -25.71 0.52
C GLU A 862 56.47 -26.44 1.51
N SER A 863 57.62 -25.82 1.76
CA SER A 863 58.73 -26.32 2.57
C SER A 863 59.30 -25.16 3.38
N GLY A 864 59.73 -25.43 4.62
CA GLY A 864 60.35 -24.41 5.50
C GLY A 864 59.64 -24.16 6.83
N ASN A 865 58.34 -24.47 6.96
CA ASN A 865 57.62 -24.48 8.24
C ASN A 865 56.88 -25.83 8.40
N PRO A 866 57.13 -26.61 9.47
CA PRO A 866 56.49 -27.92 9.67
C PRO A 866 54.96 -27.88 9.69
N ALA A 867 54.37 -26.78 10.17
CA ALA A 867 52.92 -26.62 10.23
C ALA A 867 52.31 -26.41 8.83
N THR A 868 52.91 -25.56 8.00
CA THR A 868 52.43 -25.34 6.63
C THR A 868 52.70 -26.55 5.74
N GLN A 869 53.81 -27.26 5.95
CA GLN A 869 54.11 -28.50 5.24
C GLN A 869 53.07 -29.59 5.53
N LYS A 870 52.72 -29.78 6.82
CA LYS A 870 51.68 -30.75 7.22
C LYS A 870 50.30 -30.35 6.66
N TRP A 871 49.97 -29.06 6.72
CA TRP A 871 48.74 -28.54 6.13
C TRP A 871 48.70 -28.83 4.61
N ALA A 872 49.76 -28.48 3.87
CA ALA A 872 49.84 -28.67 2.43
C ALA A 872 49.73 -30.15 2.03
N GLN A 873 50.36 -31.06 2.78
CA GLN A 873 50.22 -32.51 2.58
C GLN A 873 48.78 -32.99 2.78
N ASN A 874 48.10 -32.53 3.83
CA ASN A 874 46.70 -32.86 4.07
C ASN A 874 45.80 -32.28 2.97
N THR A 875 46.06 -31.05 2.53
CA THR A 875 45.32 -30.40 1.45
C THR A 875 45.51 -31.12 0.11
N LEU A 876 46.73 -31.54 -0.22
CA LEU A 876 46.99 -32.37 -1.40
C LEU A 876 46.18 -33.67 -1.36
N GLN A 877 46.24 -34.39 -0.23
CA GLN A 877 45.45 -35.61 -0.04
C GLN A 877 43.94 -35.34 -0.22
N GLN A 878 43.43 -34.25 0.35
CA GLN A 878 42.03 -33.88 0.19
C GLN A 878 41.67 -33.61 -1.28
N LEU A 879 42.52 -32.90 -2.04
CA LEU A 879 42.28 -32.62 -3.46
C LEU A 879 42.26 -33.90 -4.30
N HIS A 880 43.16 -34.86 -4.03
CA HIS A 880 43.17 -36.16 -4.71
C HIS A 880 41.93 -37.01 -4.46
N GLU A 881 41.19 -36.76 -3.38
CA GLU A 881 39.94 -37.44 -3.08
C GLU A 881 38.71 -36.82 -3.77
N ARG A 882 38.85 -35.63 -4.39
CA ARG A 882 37.74 -34.94 -5.08
C ARG A 882 37.66 -35.34 -6.55
N SER A 883 36.53 -35.00 -7.19
CA SER A 883 36.37 -35.13 -8.64
C SER A 883 37.36 -34.20 -9.38
N PRO A 884 38.24 -34.73 -10.24
CA PRO A 884 39.17 -33.92 -11.02
C PRO A 884 38.48 -32.91 -11.93
N ILE A 885 37.34 -33.29 -12.52
CA ILE A 885 36.52 -32.41 -13.36
C ILE A 885 35.97 -31.25 -12.52
N SER A 886 35.42 -31.56 -11.34
CA SER A 886 34.84 -30.57 -10.45
C SER A 886 35.87 -29.56 -9.95
N ILE A 887 37.10 -29.99 -9.63
CA ILE A 887 38.20 -29.09 -9.25
C ILE A 887 38.52 -28.10 -10.37
N HIS A 888 38.65 -28.57 -11.62
CA HIS A 888 38.96 -27.70 -12.75
C HIS A 888 37.83 -26.68 -13.02
N VAL A 889 36.57 -27.13 -12.95
CA VAL A 889 35.42 -26.25 -13.11
C VAL A 889 35.33 -25.23 -11.97
N ALA A 890 35.51 -25.66 -10.71
CA ALA A 890 35.47 -24.79 -9.54
C ALA A 890 36.61 -23.75 -9.57
N LEU A 891 37.84 -24.13 -9.95
CA LEU A 891 38.94 -23.17 -10.06
C LEU A 891 38.63 -22.10 -11.12
N ARG A 892 38.16 -22.53 -12.30
CA ARG A 892 37.74 -21.57 -13.33
C ARG A 892 36.65 -20.66 -12.81
N LEU A 893 35.64 -21.22 -12.15
CA LEU A 893 34.49 -20.49 -11.59
C LEU A 893 34.94 -19.39 -10.64
N MET A 894 35.91 -19.67 -9.75
CA MET A 894 36.43 -18.68 -8.82
C MET A 894 37.10 -17.50 -9.53
N ARG A 895 37.77 -17.73 -10.66
CA ARG A 895 38.45 -16.66 -11.43
C ARG A 895 37.48 -15.79 -12.19
N VAL A 896 36.53 -16.40 -12.91
CA VAL A 896 35.59 -15.62 -13.73
C VAL A 896 34.47 -15.01 -12.90
N GLY A 897 34.04 -15.67 -11.82
CA GLY A 897 32.98 -15.21 -10.93
C GLY A 897 33.33 -13.97 -10.12
N ALA A 898 34.62 -13.73 -9.87
CA ALA A 898 35.12 -12.49 -9.28
C ALA A 898 34.71 -11.23 -10.07
N HIS A 899 34.41 -11.37 -11.35
CA HIS A 899 34.02 -10.27 -12.25
C HIS A 899 32.54 -10.29 -12.62
N TRP A 900 31.74 -11.18 -12.02
CA TRP A 900 30.31 -11.23 -12.25
C TRP A 900 29.56 -10.45 -11.20
N ASN A 901 28.49 -9.79 -11.63
CA ASN A 901 27.45 -9.30 -10.74
C ASN A 901 26.61 -10.49 -10.21
N ILE A 902 25.84 -10.27 -9.16
CA ILE A 902 25.07 -11.35 -8.49
C ILE A 902 24.10 -12.09 -9.43
N ALA A 903 23.43 -11.38 -10.34
CA ALA A 903 22.49 -11.98 -11.28
C ALA A 903 23.20 -12.81 -12.36
N GLN A 904 24.34 -12.33 -12.86
CA GLN A 904 25.20 -13.05 -13.79
C GLN A 904 25.74 -14.33 -13.15
N ALA A 905 26.11 -14.30 -11.87
CA ALA A 905 26.56 -15.47 -11.13
C ALA A 905 25.51 -16.58 -11.17
N PHE A 906 24.28 -16.32 -10.73
CA PHE A 906 23.21 -17.32 -10.77
C PHE A 906 22.85 -17.81 -12.18
N ARG A 907 22.77 -16.90 -13.16
CA ARG A 907 22.47 -17.27 -14.56
C ARG A 907 23.54 -18.21 -15.14
N ARG A 908 24.82 -17.98 -14.83
CA ARG A 908 25.93 -18.79 -15.34
C ARG A 908 26.07 -20.09 -14.56
N GLU A 909 25.94 -20.05 -13.23
CA GLU A 909 25.90 -21.26 -12.40
C GLU A 909 24.76 -22.18 -12.82
N HIS A 910 23.57 -21.65 -13.16
CA HIS A 910 22.46 -22.46 -13.71
C HIS A 910 22.87 -23.23 -14.97
N GLY A 911 23.55 -22.56 -15.90
CA GLY A 911 24.08 -23.20 -17.11
C GLY A 911 25.07 -24.32 -16.79
N ILE A 912 25.97 -24.08 -15.83
CA ILE A 912 26.96 -25.06 -15.38
C ILE A 912 26.27 -26.26 -14.69
N ALA A 913 25.33 -26.01 -13.77
CA ALA A 913 24.55 -27.05 -13.10
C ALA A 913 23.75 -27.91 -14.09
N CYS A 914 23.16 -27.30 -15.10
CA CYS A 914 22.48 -28.03 -16.17
C CYS A 914 23.42 -29.00 -16.92
N LYS A 915 24.68 -28.62 -17.12
CA LYS A 915 25.70 -29.50 -17.73
C LYS A 915 26.11 -30.63 -16.78
N PHE A 916 26.26 -30.36 -15.49
CA PHE A 916 26.53 -31.42 -14.51
C PHE A 916 25.40 -32.47 -14.40
N MET A 917 24.15 -32.09 -14.69
CA MET A 917 23.01 -33.03 -14.74
C MET A 917 22.93 -33.82 -16.05
N ASP A 918 23.73 -33.48 -17.07
CA ASP A 918 23.73 -34.13 -18.37
C ASP A 918 24.89 -35.15 -18.47
N PRO A 919 24.60 -36.46 -18.49
CA PRO A 919 25.64 -37.50 -18.56
C PRO A 919 26.54 -37.39 -19.80
N SER A 920 26.07 -36.77 -20.89
CA SER A 920 26.85 -36.63 -22.12
C SER A 920 28.05 -35.66 -22.00
N THR A 921 28.09 -34.87 -20.93
CA THR A 921 29.15 -33.89 -20.68
C THR A 921 30.39 -34.49 -20.00
N GLY A 922 30.32 -35.76 -19.59
CA GLY A 922 31.35 -36.41 -18.78
C GLY A 922 31.29 -36.05 -17.29
N SER A 923 30.17 -35.47 -16.82
CA SER A 923 29.94 -35.17 -15.40
C SER A 923 30.08 -36.40 -14.50
N GLU A 924 30.74 -36.21 -13.35
CA GLU A 924 30.97 -37.24 -12.33
C GLU A 924 29.98 -37.17 -11.15
N PHE A 925 28.96 -36.30 -11.24
CA PHE A 925 27.99 -36.02 -10.18
C PHE A 925 27.26 -37.26 -9.69
N ASN A 926 26.69 -38.06 -10.60
CA ASN A 926 25.90 -39.23 -10.23
C ASN A 926 26.75 -40.26 -9.46
N GLU A 927 27.99 -40.51 -9.91
CA GLU A 927 28.91 -41.44 -9.23
C GLU A 927 29.33 -40.90 -7.85
N GLY A 928 29.67 -39.62 -7.75
CA GLY A 928 30.07 -39.00 -6.49
C GLY A 928 28.96 -39.04 -5.44
N VAL A 929 27.73 -38.65 -5.81
CA VAL A 929 26.56 -38.74 -4.93
C VAL A 929 26.22 -40.19 -4.59
N SER A 930 26.26 -41.11 -5.56
CA SER A 930 25.98 -42.53 -5.30
C SER A 930 27.00 -43.15 -4.35
N ALA A 931 28.29 -42.85 -4.50
CA ALA A 931 29.36 -43.34 -3.65
C ALA A 931 29.29 -42.81 -2.22
N LYS A 932 28.97 -41.52 -2.05
CA LYS A 932 29.03 -40.83 -0.74
C LYS A 932 27.72 -40.81 0.02
N LEU A 933 26.59 -40.73 -0.67
CA LEU A 933 25.27 -40.46 -0.05
C LEU A 933 24.28 -41.61 -0.24
N VAL A 934 24.36 -42.40 -1.31
CA VAL A 934 23.45 -43.54 -1.56
C VAL A 934 24.00 -44.84 -0.98
N SER A 935 25.29 -45.12 -1.19
CA SER A 935 25.96 -46.32 -0.67
C SER A 935 26.05 -46.30 0.85
N LYS A 936 25.76 -47.45 1.49
CA LYS A 936 25.87 -47.65 2.93
C LYS A 936 26.66 -48.94 3.21
N PRO A 937 27.88 -48.87 3.81
CA PRO A 937 28.61 -47.67 4.19
C PRO A 937 29.06 -46.84 2.98
N ALA A 938 29.36 -45.56 3.19
CA ALA A 938 29.91 -44.70 2.13
C ALA A 938 31.26 -45.26 1.64
N ARG A 939 31.53 -45.13 0.34
CA ARG A 939 32.75 -45.63 -0.32
C ARG A 939 33.57 -44.50 -0.97
N ALA A 940 34.76 -44.83 -1.45
CA ALA A 940 35.46 -43.97 -2.40
C ALA A 940 34.69 -43.93 -3.73
N ALA A 941 34.61 -42.75 -4.33
CA ALA A 941 34.02 -42.58 -5.65
C ALA A 941 35.04 -42.99 -6.72
N ASN A 942 34.57 -43.62 -7.79
CA ASN A 942 35.40 -44.08 -8.89
C ASN A 942 35.44 -42.98 -9.96
N TRP A 943 36.35 -42.02 -9.77
CA TRP A 943 36.58 -40.95 -10.73
C TRP A 943 37.14 -41.50 -12.05
N SER A 944 36.76 -40.88 -13.16
CA SER A 944 37.12 -41.31 -14.52
C SER A 944 38.59 -41.05 -14.88
N THR A 945 39.25 -40.15 -14.13
CA THR A 945 40.64 -39.74 -14.30
C THR A 945 41.23 -39.30 -12.95
N THR A 946 42.47 -38.84 -12.95
CA THR A 946 43.18 -38.24 -11.80
C THR A 946 43.65 -36.83 -12.16
N LEU A 947 44.00 -36.01 -11.16
CA LEU A 947 44.42 -34.63 -11.40
C LEU A 947 45.68 -34.54 -12.28
N GLU A 948 46.60 -35.49 -12.14
CA GLU A 948 47.87 -35.56 -12.87
C GLU A 948 47.69 -36.01 -14.32
N GLN A 949 46.61 -36.71 -14.64
CA GLN A 949 46.35 -37.24 -15.97
C GLN A 949 45.67 -36.23 -16.90
N ILE A 950 45.11 -35.14 -16.37
CA ILE A 950 44.44 -34.10 -17.16
C ILE A 950 45.49 -33.16 -17.78
N THR A 951 45.64 -33.19 -19.10
CA THR A 951 46.52 -32.25 -19.82
C THR A 951 45.92 -30.84 -19.87
N PRO A 952 46.72 -29.79 -20.14
CA PRO A 952 46.21 -28.42 -20.33
C PRO A 952 45.10 -28.31 -21.40
N GLU A 953 45.20 -29.08 -22.49
CA GLU A 953 44.18 -29.14 -23.54
C GLU A 953 42.89 -29.80 -23.05
N GLN A 954 43.00 -30.88 -22.26
CA GLN A 954 41.85 -31.54 -21.65
C GLN A 954 41.17 -30.65 -20.61
N SER A 955 41.95 -29.96 -19.76
CA SER A 955 41.44 -28.94 -18.83
C SER A 955 40.67 -27.84 -19.55
N SER A 956 41.24 -27.30 -20.63
CA SER A 956 40.59 -26.26 -21.46
C SER A 956 39.28 -26.77 -22.06
N LYS A 957 39.27 -28.03 -22.54
CA LYS A 957 38.06 -28.67 -23.08
C LYS A 957 36.99 -28.89 -22.01
N ILE A 958 37.37 -29.36 -20.81
CA ILE A 958 36.46 -29.50 -19.66
C ILE A 958 35.81 -28.14 -19.37
N VAL A 959 36.62 -27.10 -19.20
CA VAL A 959 36.13 -25.74 -18.94
C VAL A 959 35.23 -25.24 -20.08
N GLU A 960 35.59 -25.43 -21.35
CA GLU A 960 34.73 -25.05 -22.46
C GLU A 960 33.38 -25.80 -22.40
N THR A 961 33.37 -27.11 -22.14
CA THR A 961 32.15 -27.91 -22.08
C THR A 961 31.17 -27.40 -21.02
N PHE A 962 31.64 -27.07 -19.82
CA PHE A 962 30.77 -26.66 -18.72
C PHE A 962 30.37 -25.17 -18.76
N PHE A 963 31.20 -24.28 -19.32
CA PHE A 963 30.91 -22.85 -19.37
C PHE A 963 30.24 -22.40 -20.68
N LYS A 964 30.18 -23.27 -21.70
CA LYS A 964 29.53 -22.97 -22.97
C LYS A 964 28.01 -23.03 -22.83
N PRO A 965 27.28 -21.94 -23.16
CA PRO A 965 25.83 -21.94 -23.13
C PRO A 965 25.26 -23.04 -24.05
N ASN A 966 24.25 -23.75 -23.57
CA ASN A 966 23.53 -24.68 -24.43
C ASN A 966 22.61 -23.89 -25.36
N LYS A 967 22.59 -24.21 -26.66
CA LYS A 967 21.72 -23.48 -27.61
C LYS A 967 20.23 -23.66 -27.32
N ASP A 968 19.87 -24.79 -26.72
CA ASP A 968 18.48 -25.19 -26.47
C ASP A 968 17.99 -24.87 -25.05
N ASP A 969 18.89 -24.54 -24.10
CA ASP A 969 18.49 -24.20 -22.74
C ASP A 969 18.21 -22.69 -22.65
N LYS A 970 17.01 -22.32 -22.19
CA LYS A 970 16.67 -20.92 -21.94
C LYS A 970 17.53 -20.36 -20.80
N PRO A 971 18.00 -19.10 -20.89
CA PRO A 971 18.65 -18.44 -19.76
C PRO A 971 17.74 -18.43 -18.53
N LEU A 972 18.32 -18.63 -17.34
CA LEU A 972 17.60 -18.54 -16.08
C LEU A 972 16.88 -17.19 -16.00
N GLN A 973 15.55 -17.24 -15.89
CA GLN A 973 14.73 -16.05 -15.65
C GLN A 973 14.72 -15.79 -14.14
N LEU A 974 15.31 -14.69 -13.71
CA LEU A 974 15.32 -14.31 -12.30
C LEU A 974 13.99 -13.65 -11.93
N ILE A 975 13.64 -13.69 -10.64
CA ILE A 975 12.35 -13.21 -10.14
C ILE A 975 12.41 -11.76 -9.69
N ALA A 976 13.57 -11.34 -9.20
CA ALA A 976 13.84 -9.97 -8.78
C ALA A 976 14.80 -9.31 -9.78
N ASP A 977 14.79 -7.98 -9.83
CA ASP A 977 15.66 -7.20 -10.72
C ASP A 977 17.00 -6.81 -10.05
N GLY A 978 17.29 -7.32 -8.86
CA GLY A 978 18.49 -6.96 -8.11
C GLY A 978 19.79 -7.39 -8.82
N GLU A 979 20.54 -6.41 -9.29
CA GLU A 979 21.88 -6.59 -9.87
C GLU A 979 22.90 -5.68 -9.15
N PHE A 980 23.94 -6.29 -8.58
CA PHE A 980 25.03 -5.57 -7.92
C PHE A 980 26.36 -6.33 -8.05
N ASP A 981 27.46 -5.57 -8.15
CA ASP A 981 28.83 -6.09 -8.24
C ASP A 981 29.43 -6.42 -6.88
N GLU A 982 28.95 -5.78 -5.82
CA GLU A 982 29.37 -5.99 -4.43
C GLU A 982 28.15 -6.04 -3.52
N TYR A 983 28.24 -6.77 -2.40
CA TYR A 983 27.12 -6.83 -1.46
C TYR A 983 26.81 -5.42 -0.90
N PRO A 984 25.57 -4.90 -1.07
CA PRO A 984 25.23 -3.52 -0.71
C PRO A 984 25.33 -3.23 0.80
N PHE A 985 25.29 -4.29 1.62
CA PHE A 985 25.32 -4.20 3.09
C PHE A 985 26.42 -5.09 3.72
N GLY A 986 27.55 -5.27 3.04
CA GLY A 986 28.65 -6.16 3.49
C GLY A 986 29.37 -5.74 4.79
N TYR A 987 29.17 -4.51 5.25
CA TYR A 987 29.95 -3.89 6.33
C TYR A 987 29.55 -4.30 7.77
N PHE A 988 28.55 -5.18 7.95
CA PHE A 988 28.10 -5.62 9.28
C PHE A 988 28.99 -6.70 9.94
N GLY A 989 29.88 -7.33 9.17
CA GLY A 989 30.81 -8.36 9.66
C GLY A 989 32.13 -7.79 10.20
N VAL A 990 33.13 -8.67 10.30
CA VAL A 990 34.52 -8.27 10.56
C VAL A 990 35.11 -7.53 9.34
N PRO A 991 36.07 -6.60 9.53
CA PRO A 991 36.70 -5.90 8.42
C PRO A 991 37.40 -6.83 7.43
N THR A 992 37.26 -6.53 6.15
CA THR A 992 37.95 -7.23 5.05
C THR A 992 39.40 -6.77 4.91
N GLU A 993 40.24 -7.57 4.24
CA GLU A 993 41.61 -7.15 3.91
C GLU A 993 41.62 -5.85 3.09
N LYS A 994 40.64 -5.66 2.20
CA LYS A 994 40.53 -4.45 1.36
C LYS A 994 40.21 -3.20 2.18
N GLU A 995 39.28 -3.29 3.13
CA GLU A 995 38.98 -2.17 4.02
C GLU A 995 40.20 -1.77 4.86
N VAL A 996 40.95 -2.76 5.37
CA VAL A 996 42.18 -2.47 6.14
C VAL A 996 43.26 -1.85 5.23
N GLU A 997 43.42 -2.34 4.00
CA GLU A 997 44.32 -1.75 3.01
C GLU A 997 43.97 -0.28 2.75
N ASP A 998 42.70 0.03 2.52
CA ASP A 998 42.25 1.39 2.22
C ASP A 998 42.54 2.35 3.37
N VAL A 999 42.38 1.90 4.63
CA VAL A 999 42.76 2.69 5.82
C VAL A 999 44.27 2.89 5.93
N VAL A 1000 45.07 1.86 5.61
CA VAL A 1000 46.54 1.94 5.59
C VAL A 1000 47.02 2.89 4.49
N ALA A 1001 46.37 2.88 3.32
CA ALA A 1001 46.71 3.71 2.16
C ALA A 1001 46.33 5.19 2.34
N GLN A 1002 45.35 5.51 3.19
CA GLN A 1002 44.91 6.87 3.51
C GLN A 1002 45.93 7.64 4.38
N GLY A 1003 47.09 8.02 3.82
CA GLY A 1003 47.95 9.17 4.13
C GLY A 1003 48.38 9.54 5.57
N ASN A 1004 47.80 8.96 6.62
CA ASN A 1004 47.85 9.45 8.01
C ASN A 1004 48.94 8.79 8.86
N LYS A 1005 49.88 8.03 8.25
CA LYS A 1005 50.96 7.31 8.96
C LYS A 1005 50.45 6.57 10.21
N LEU A 1006 49.34 5.85 10.09
CA LEU A 1006 48.74 5.14 11.23
C LEU A 1006 49.68 4.03 11.71
N THR A 1007 49.81 3.90 13.03
CA THR A 1007 50.47 2.76 13.67
C THR A 1007 49.54 1.55 13.68
N ARG A 1008 50.10 0.36 13.93
CA ARG A 1008 49.32 -0.89 14.09
C ARG A 1008 48.19 -0.76 15.13
N ALA A 1009 48.48 -0.12 16.25
CA ALA A 1009 47.47 0.19 17.28
C ALA A 1009 46.42 1.19 16.78
N GLY A 1010 46.83 2.18 15.98
CA GLY A 1010 45.92 3.15 15.36
C GLY A 1010 44.92 2.50 14.40
N ILE A 1011 45.36 1.52 13.60
CA ILE A 1011 44.48 0.76 12.68
C ILE A 1011 43.44 -0.04 13.47
N VAL A 1012 43.87 -0.76 14.51
CA VAL A 1012 42.95 -1.51 15.38
C VAL A 1012 41.94 -0.57 16.02
N GLN A 1013 42.38 0.56 16.56
CA GLN A 1013 41.49 1.53 17.22
C GLN A 1013 40.49 2.16 16.23
N HIS A 1014 40.90 2.40 14.98
CA HIS A 1014 40.02 2.88 13.92
C HIS A 1014 38.84 1.93 13.72
N PHE A 1015 39.11 0.65 13.44
CA PHE A 1015 38.05 -0.34 13.20
C PHE A 1015 37.23 -0.66 14.45
N LEU A 1016 37.83 -0.68 15.65
CA LEU A 1016 37.09 -0.83 16.89
C LEU A 1016 36.10 0.33 17.10
N THR A 1017 36.45 1.55 16.69
CA THR A 1017 35.55 2.70 16.77
C THR A 1017 34.47 2.60 15.70
N GLU A 1018 34.85 2.33 14.46
CA GLU A 1018 33.95 2.21 13.31
C GLU A 1018 32.91 1.09 13.50
N ARG A 1019 33.34 -0.05 14.04
CA ARG A 1019 32.51 -1.23 14.31
C ARG A 1019 31.94 -1.26 15.74
N ARG A 1020 31.93 -0.12 16.45
CA ARG A 1020 31.31 0.02 17.79
C ARG A 1020 31.72 -1.06 18.80
N GLN A 1021 33.01 -1.36 18.87
CA GLN A 1021 33.59 -2.37 19.78
C GLN A 1021 33.08 -3.80 19.55
N LYS A 1022 32.62 -4.12 18.33
CA LYS A 1022 32.23 -5.48 17.95
C LYS A 1022 33.34 -6.49 18.26
N GLN A 1023 32.96 -7.59 18.92
CA GLN A 1023 33.88 -8.67 19.28
C GLN A 1023 34.58 -9.27 18.04
N GLY A 1024 35.83 -9.68 18.19
CA GLY A 1024 36.61 -10.31 17.10
C GLY A 1024 37.18 -9.34 16.07
N VAL A 1025 36.72 -8.08 16.03
CA VAL A 1025 37.26 -7.07 15.11
C VAL A 1025 38.74 -6.81 15.39
N LYS A 1026 39.12 -6.72 16.66
CA LYS A 1026 40.53 -6.56 17.05
C LYS A 1026 41.37 -7.71 16.52
N GLU A 1027 40.97 -8.94 16.81
CA GLU A 1027 41.69 -10.16 16.46
C GLU A 1027 41.84 -10.31 14.95
N VAL A 1028 40.79 -10.04 14.17
CA VAL A 1028 40.82 -10.12 12.69
C VAL A 1028 41.69 -9.02 12.10
N VAL A 1029 41.58 -7.78 12.59
CA VAL A 1029 42.41 -6.68 12.10
C VAL A 1029 43.88 -6.93 12.42
N GLU A 1030 44.19 -7.41 13.63
CA GLU A 1030 45.54 -7.83 14.04
C GLU A 1030 46.10 -8.92 13.14
N GLU A 1031 45.30 -9.94 12.82
CA GLU A 1031 45.67 -11.00 11.90
C GLU A 1031 46.02 -10.44 10.50
N ILE A 1032 45.17 -9.57 9.95
CA ILE A 1032 45.36 -8.96 8.63
C ILE A 1032 46.65 -8.12 8.59
N TRP A 1033 46.81 -7.14 9.49
CA TRP A 1033 47.97 -6.27 9.41
C TRP A 1033 49.27 -7.00 9.74
N SER A 1034 49.23 -8.06 10.55
CA SER A 1034 50.42 -8.89 10.81
C SER A 1034 50.98 -9.57 9.56
N ARG A 1035 50.11 -9.92 8.59
CA ARG A 1035 50.51 -10.57 7.33
C ARG A 1035 50.76 -9.58 6.20
N LYS A 1036 49.96 -8.52 6.13
CA LYS A 1036 49.88 -7.63 4.97
C LYS A 1036 50.52 -6.26 5.20
N THR A 1037 51.20 -6.02 6.32
CA THR A 1037 51.87 -4.72 6.55
C THR A 1037 53.31 -4.83 7.04
N ALA A 1038 54.15 -3.88 6.61
CA ALA A 1038 55.50 -3.66 7.12
C ALA A 1038 55.53 -2.38 7.97
N ALA A 1039 56.25 -2.39 9.09
CA ALA A 1039 56.38 -1.23 9.96
C ALA A 1039 57.64 -0.41 9.62
N HIS A 1040 57.52 0.91 9.67
CA HIS A 1040 58.60 1.88 9.53
C HIS A 1040 59.22 2.22 10.90
N GLU A 1041 60.38 2.89 10.89
CA GLU A 1041 61.07 3.34 12.11
C GLU A 1041 60.20 4.28 12.97
N ASP A 1042 59.31 5.06 12.35
CA ASP A 1042 58.36 5.95 13.04
C ASP A 1042 57.10 5.21 13.58
N GLY A 1043 57.05 3.89 13.42
CA GLY A 1043 55.94 3.04 13.90
C GLY A 1043 54.71 3.01 13.00
N SER A 1044 54.67 3.82 11.94
CA SER A 1044 53.64 3.74 10.91
C SER A 1044 53.81 2.47 10.06
N VAL A 1045 52.75 2.05 9.36
CA VAL A 1045 52.82 0.87 8.48
C VAL A 1045 52.46 1.17 7.04
N THR A 1046 53.02 0.37 6.13
CA THR A 1046 52.62 0.30 4.72
C THR A 1046 52.11 -1.08 4.36
N TRP A 1047 51.17 -1.13 3.41
CA TRP A 1047 50.68 -2.37 2.85
C TRP A 1047 51.78 -3.11 2.07
N ILE A 1048 51.82 -4.43 2.19
CA ILE A 1048 52.70 -5.33 1.45
C ILE A 1048 51.87 -5.95 0.34
N TYR A 1049 52.16 -5.54 -0.89
CA TYR A 1049 51.71 -6.24 -2.08
C TYR A 1049 52.62 -7.47 -2.27
N GLN A 1050 52.05 -8.67 -2.07
CA GLN A 1050 52.74 -9.94 -2.28
C GLN A 1050 52.43 -10.50 -3.66
#